data_AF-A0A8K0S7D3-F1
#
_entry.id   AF-A0A8K0S7D3-F1
#
_cell.length_a   1.000
_cell.length_b   1.000
_cell.length_c   1.000
_cell.angle_alpha   90.00
_cell.angle_beta   90.00
_cell.angle_gamma   90.00
#
_symmetry.space_group_name_H-M   'P 1'
#
loop_
_entity.id
_entity.type
_entity.pdbx_description
1 polymer ?
#
loop_
_entity_poly.entity_id
_entity_poly.type
_entity_poly.pdbx_seq_one_letter_code
_entity_poly.pdbx_strand_id
1 'polypeptide(L)'
;MKVAIIGGGPAGLATLRFLAHAHEHFPIPPIEVRLFEAEAQVGGTFSYRVYEDAELVSSKYLTAFSDFRLPNDAPDFVTPQVYVQYLKDYIAHFNLESMIELNTKVDKVRRGPANFGHIIDLSSESGPFRWECDAVAVCSGINVNPVIPYIEGIERIGAVIHSSRLKSRAQFGERTNVYIMGAGETGMDLAYLAVTSAAKTVTLCHRDGFFCAPKIIPMPQVMGRGTTTIPNKPVDTSVASLFDTAYVHPRLQRSQLLWTYYDRWIKYMHRMISGTEEGPDQWVGQMSPSRKYMDSILLCKSDKALPYLNVGKRSKSLANRIRTSFMNVKIKDAGGKKIDVMTWPESIDSDGIIQFKKEATADTTIPKEQLKPDVLVFATGYTREFPFLDNDYPNVSQTNVRGIYKEGDVTLGYIGFVRPAIGAIPPLAELQAQLWVLRLLQHEYPNEVPVTRDPNAVEPYDLDYQLHPRGSYSFFETKRAKVFYTWAMGSNFNVKFRMIGPWKLEKEAESIMRNELYNVVKRSGGWVYLATYTLVPFFIFGAMSMALYAWDGICDCFAACFDLGEDRRVGAVAGLTESTITLGKYGSFPSNLIIDRPYHFTYEVQDKREGETFARLRVVPAKELNADDLADTSAEATEPAEGDEVIAPADGEELTLVDETGKVLIRSNREIIDDSARQTLKPEEIEELKRKGASAGKELIAKLLLSHTAIDQKTAYSLAKYKLLKTKKYIRRFTVLPLDVPMLAQWLLEDRDASKILEMRQEMMALVGCWADVHYGGVPTEEPSQPQNGRWLVVDDTGGLLVASLAERMDILFPKPEPETTNDTTVPETTTTTDKMDEDQPQATSEATNPPEQKKKHPRRSDFNVPYVNKNTITVIHGQTQPNLALLRYFNYDAANANPSPPYHPLDTNLMDISWLQLLAPEEDDAYNNKPAEATPEEISSWKTNRRGNYHRKRRRWARIRHVVDTTRAGNFSGLAVASSMDPISIVRSTVPLLAGGAPIAIYSPTIESLTQLADCFSVSRRAAWVSTPPPEIENKTLEELERWEGTEEFPINPTLLLGVTIQSSRARRWQVLPGRTHPFMTGRGGADGFLLTAWRAVPVEGKIEARGKFKRRKTEAS
;
A
#
# COMPACT_ATOMS: atom_id res chain seq x y z
N MET A 1 12.79 4.75 30.07
CA MET A 1 13.26 4.86 28.68
C MET A 1 14.19 6.06 28.55
N LYS A 2 15.34 5.88 27.88
CA LYS A 2 16.34 6.90 27.55
C LYS A 2 16.38 7.15 26.04
N VAL A 3 16.39 8.40 25.59
CA VAL A 3 16.38 8.72 24.15
C VAL A 3 17.41 9.78 23.79
N ALA A 4 18.21 9.52 22.76
CA ALA A 4 19.14 10.49 22.20
C ALA A 4 18.52 11.24 21.03
N ILE A 5 18.80 12.53 20.92
CA ILE A 5 18.45 13.33 19.75
C ILE A 5 19.73 13.91 19.16
N ILE A 6 19.95 13.71 17.86
CA ILE A 6 21.16 14.16 17.17
C ILE A 6 20.83 15.38 16.32
N GLY A 7 21.23 16.57 16.77
CA GLY A 7 21.05 17.86 16.09
C GLY A 7 20.02 18.78 16.74
N GLY A 8 20.41 20.02 17.03
CA GLY A 8 19.64 21.09 17.67
C GLY A 8 18.93 22.02 16.68
N GLY A 9 18.59 21.51 15.50
CA GLY A 9 17.71 22.19 14.54
C GLY A 9 16.23 22.10 14.95
N PRO A 10 15.30 22.71 14.19
CA PRO A 10 13.88 22.68 14.52
C PRO A 10 13.29 21.25 14.61
N ALA A 11 13.79 20.31 13.82
CA ALA A 11 13.39 18.91 13.92
C ALA A 11 13.73 18.30 15.28
N GLY A 12 14.97 18.47 15.74
CA GLY A 12 15.42 17.95 17.02
C GLY A 12 14.74 18.62 18.21
N LEU A 13 14.53 19.95 18.14
CA LEU A 13 13.81 20.68 19.18
C LEU A 13 12.34 20.27 19.30
N ALA A 14 11.66 20.02 18.17
CA ALA A 14 10.32 19.47 18.20
C ALA A 14 10.31 18.05 18.79
N THR A 15 11.22 17.18 18.37
CA THR A 15 11.36 15.83 18.95
C THR A 15 11.64 15.87 20.45
N LEU A 16 12.50 16.79 20.90
CA LEU A 16 12.81 16.99 22.31
C LEU A 16 11.57 17.38 23.10
N ARG A 17 10.78 18.34 22.60
CA ARG A 17 9.49 18.73 23.21
C ARG A 17 8.57 17.53 23.42
N PHE A 18 8.36 16.72 22.37
CA PHE A 18 7.39 15.61 22.43
C PHE A 18 7.85 14.47 23.32
N LEU A 19 9.15 14.20 23.40
CA LEU A 19 9.70 13.20 24.32
C LEU A 19 9.67 13.70 25.77
N ALA A 20 10.19 14.90 26.04
CA ALA A 20 10.32 15.44 27.40
C ALA A 20 8.96 15.47 28.12
N HIS A 21 7.89 15.76 27.40
CA HIS A 21 6.53 15.93 27.94
C HIS A 21 5.55 14.85 27.49
N ALA A 22 6.03 13.70 27.01
CA ALA A 22 5.15 12.59 26.63
C ALA A 22 4.27 12.12 27.80
N HIS A 23 4.82 12.12 29.00
CA HIS A 23 4.14 11.74 30.25
C HIS A 23 2.97 12.67 30.63
N GLU A 24 2.86 13.86 30.03
CA GLU A 24 1.70 14.75 30.20
C GLU A 24 0.50 14.30 29.36
N HIS A 25 0.75 13.53 28.30
CA HIS A 25 -0.26 13.07 27.33
C HIS A 25 -0.61 11.60 27.52
N PHE A 26 0.33 10.79 28.02
CA PHE A 26 0.15 9.35 28.24
C PHE A 26 0.50 8.98 29.69
N PRO A 27 -0.17 7.97 30.28
CA PRO A 27 0.11 7.49 31.64
C PRO A 27 1.42 6.68 31.72
N ILE A 28 2.55 7.32 31.42
CA ILE A 28 3.89 6.72 31.43
C ILE A 28 4.84 7.51 32.36
N PRO A 29 5.94 6.91 32.83
CA PRO A 29 7.00 7.65 33.53
C PRO A 29 7.68 8.69 32.61
N PRO A 30 8.26 9.77 33.17
CA PRO A 30 9.09 10.72 32.40
C PRO A 30 10.21 10.03 31.63
N ILE A 31 10.46 10.49 30.40
CA ILE A 31 11.50 9.97 29.52
C ILE A 31 12.79 10.74 29.79
N GLU A 32 13.90 10.02 29.99
CA GLU A 32 15.23 10.65 30.07
C GLU A 32 15.70 10.93 28.64
N VAL A 33 15.63 12.19 28.21
CA VAL A 33 16.00 12.60 26.86
C VAL A 33 17.17 13.56 26.89
N ARG A 34 18.11 13.40 25.95
CA ARG A 34 19.20 14.35 25.73
C ARG A 34 19.36 14.65 24.25
N LEU A 35 19.52 15.93 23.93
CA LEU A 35 19.82 16.42 22.59
C LEU A 35 21.29 16.81 22.53
N PHE A 36 21.99 16.30 21.52
CA PHE A 36 23.39 16.63 21.26
C PHE A 36 23.47 17.50 19.99
N GLU A 37 23.98 18.72 20.14
CA GLU A 37 24.22 19.68 19.06
C GLU A 37 25.73 19.90 18.91
N ALA A 38 26.24 19.68 17.71
CA ALA A 38 27.66 19.76 17.41
C ALA A 38 28.19 21.19 17.53
N GLU A 39 27.33 22.19 17.30
CA GLU A 39 27.71 23.59 17.26
C GLU A 39 27.40 24.34 18.58
N ALA A 40 27.90 25.57 18.72
CA ALA A 40 27.81 26.38 19.95
C ALA A 40 26.43 26.97 20.24
N GLN A 41 25.46 26.82 19.34
CA GLN A 41 24.08 27.26 19.51
C GLN A 41 23.13 26.44 18.64
N VAL A 42 21.88 26.36 19.10
CA VAL A 42 20.75 25.75 18.38
C VAL A 42 20.39 26.50 17.08
N GLY A 43 19.50 25.89 16.30
CA GLY A 43 18.92 26.47 15.07
C GLY A 43 19.49 25.88 13.77
N GLY A 44 20.61 25.15 13.83
CA GLY A 44 21.17 24.41 12.70
C GLY A 44 21.40 25.29 11.47
N THR A 45 20.82 24.90 10.32
CA THR A 45 20.93 25.66 9.05
C THR A 45 20.53 27.14 9.19
N PHE A 46 19.57 27.48 10.06
CA PHE A 46 19.13 28.86 10.28
C PHE A 46 20.10 29.71 11.11
N SER A 47 21.12 29.09 11.70
CA SER A 47 22.20 29.76 12.41
C SER A 47 23.47 29.81 11.56
N TYR A 48 23.85 28.69 10.94
CA TYR A 48 25.20 28.53 10.35
C TYR A 48 25.25 28.63 8.82
N ARG A 49 24.13 28.40 8.12
CA ARG A 49 24.09 28.31 6.65
C ARG A 49 23.27 29.44 6.02
N VAL A 50 23.26 30.58 6.71
CA VAL A 50 22.59 31.81 6.32
C VAL A 50 23.54 32.73 5.56
N TYR A 51 22.97 33.60 4.74
CA TYR A 51 23.63 34.67 3.98
C TYR A 51 22.92 36.01 4.23
N GLU A 52 23.57 37.11 3.82
CA GLU A 52 23.05 38.47 3.87
C GLU A 52 21.64 38.59 3.27
N ASP A 53 20.76 39.36 3.91
CA ASP A 53 19.34 39.55 3.53
C ASP A 53 18.49 38.27 3.38
N ALA A 54 18.98 37.13 3.88
CA ALA A 54 18.22 35.89 3.90
C ALA A 54 16.92 36.07 4.70
N GLU A 55 15.87 35.47 4.18
CA GLU A 55 14.54 35.51 4.75
C GLU A 55 13.92 34.12 4.58
N LEU A 56 13.12 33.69 5.55
CA LEU A 56 12.40 32.44 5.42
C LEU A 56 11.50 32.47 4.17
N VAL A 57 11.42 31.32 3.51
CA VAL A 57 10.62 31.15 2.29
C VAL A 57 9.17 30.77 2.63
N SER A 58 8.98 30.10 3.76
CA SER A 58 7.68 29.81 4.34
C SER A 58 7.26 30.92 5.33
N SER A 59 5.97 31.18 5.39
CA SER A 59 5.40 32.17 6.29
C SER A 59 5.43 31.70 7.75
N LYS A 60 5.33 32.66 8.68
CA LYS A 60 5.25 32.37 10.13
C LYS A 60 4.08 31.46 10.48
N TYR A 61 2.98 31.55 9.74
CA TYR A 61 1.75 30.79 10.00
C TYR A 61 1.95 29.29 9.80
N LEU A 62 2.82 28.90 8.86
CA LEU A 62 3.11 27.50 8.58
C LEU A 62 4.40 27.02 9.27
N THR A 63 5.40 27.90 9.42
CA THR A 63 6.72 27.50 9.94
C THR A 63 6.72 27.32 11.46
N ALA A 64 5.94 28.11 12.20
CA ALA A 64 5.88 27.99 13.66
C ALA A 64 5.24 26.66 14.09
N PHE A 65 5.71 26.09 15.20
CA PHE A 65 5.16 24.88 15.82
C PHE A 65 3.70 25.05 16.23
N SER A 66 3.03 23.91 16.43
CA SER A 66 1.59 23.86 16.61
C SER A 66 1.14 24.34 18.00
N ASP A 67 2.03 24.28 18.99
CA ASP A 67 1.81 24.65 20.38
C ASP A 67 2.55 25.94 20.81
N PHE A 68 3.33 26.56 19.92
CA PHE A 68 4.04 27.81 20.21
C PHE A 68 4.18 28.68 18.97
N ARG A 69 3.70 29.92 19.03
CA ARG A 69 3.53 30.79 17.85
C ARG A 69 4.47 31.98 17.89
N LEU A 70 4.85 32.47 16.71
CA LEU A 70 5.56 33.75 16.57
C LEU A 70 4.63 34.91 16.96
N PRO A 71 5.18 36.06 17.41
CA PRO A 71 4.39 37.24 17.74
C PRO A 71 3.45 37.67 16.60
N ASN A 72 2.25 38.16 16.96
CA ASN A 72 1.20 38.51 15.99
C ASN A 72 1.62 39.65 15.03
N ASP A 73 2.44 40.57 15.52
CA ASP A 73 2.99 41.74 14.80
C ASP A 73 4.26 41.43 14.00
N ALA A 74 4.88 40.26 14.19
CA ALA A 74 6.01 39.82 13.37
C ALA A 74 5.63 39.81 11.86
N PRO A 75 6.57 40.13 10.94
CA PRO A 75 6.30 40.07 9.52
C PRO A 75 5.91 38.65 9.08
N ASP A 76 5.14 38.54 7.99
CA ASP A 76 4.67 37.23 7.49
C ASP A 76 5.84 36.29 7.16
N PHE A 77 6.97 36.84 6.68
CA PHE A 77 8.24 36.13 6.48
C PHE A 77 9.29 36.79 7.39
N VAL A 78 9.87 35.98 8.27
CA VAL A 78 10.86 36.46 9.25
C VAL A 78 12.27 36.16 8.75
N THR A 79 13.26 36.86 9.29
CA THR A 79 14.67 36.53 9.04
C THR A 79 15.07 35.27 9.80
N PRO A 80 16.11 34.54 9.36
CA PRO A 80 16.64 33.41 10.11
C PRO A 80 17.00 33.76 11.56
N GLN A 81 17.50 34.97 11.83
CA GLN A 81 17.86 35.43 13.18
C GLN A 81 16.62 35.51 14.08
N VAL A 82 15.51 36.07 13.58
CA VAL A 82 14.23 36.10 14.31
C VAL A 82 13.69 34.69 14.54
N TYR A 83 13.84 33.80 13.55
CA TYR A 83 13.42 32.40 13.71
C TYR A 83 14.26 31.64 14.73
N VAL A 84 15.59 31.85 14.76
CA VAL A 84 16.47 31.26 15.79
C VAL A 84 16.12 31.80 17.18
N GLN A 85 15.78 33.09 17.29
CA GLN A 85 15.30 33.63 18.56
C GLN A 85 13.99 32.95 19.00
N TYR A 86 13.03 32.77 18.08
CA TYR A 86 11.81 32.01 18.35
C TYR A 86 12.09 30.57 18.83
N LEU A 87 13.10 29.89 18.27
CA LEU A 87 13.50 28.56 18.74
C LEU A 87 14.11 28.61 20.16
N LYS A 88 14.86 29.66 20.50
CA LYS A 88 15.36 29.86 21.87
C LYS A 88 14.21 30.14 22.83
N ASP A 89 13.26 30.96 22.43
CA ASP A 89 12.06 31.26 23.22
C ASP A 89 11.20 29.99 23.42
N TYR A 90 11.15 29.10 22.41
CA TYR A 90 10.49 27.80 22.50
C TYR A 90 11.15 26.88 23.54
N ILE A 91 12.48 26.82 23.54
CA ILE A 91 13.25 26.03 24.53
C ILE A 91 12.95 26.55 25.94
N ALA A 92 13.00 27.88 26.13
CA ALA A 92 12.73 28.51 27.43
C ALA A 92 11.28 28.32 27.89
N HIS A 93 10.33 28.42 26.96
CA HIS A 93 8.91 28.24 27.27
C HIS A 93 8.60 26.84 27.81
N PHE A 94 9.28 25.81 27.29
CA PHE A 94 9.10 24.42 27.69
C PHE A 94 10.18 23.89 28.63
N ASN A 95 11.08 24.75 29.13
CA ASN A 95 12.18 24.40 30.04
C ASN A 95 13.09 23.27 29.51
N LEU A 96 13.44 23.31 28.23
CA LEU A 96 14.19 22.26 27.55
C LEU A 96 15.72 22.43 27.65
N GLU A 97 16.21 23.56 28.17
CA GLU A 97 17.65 23.91 28.19
C GLU A 97 18.50 22.83 28.85
N SER A 98 18.04 22.29 29.98
CA SER A 98 18.79 21.28 30.75
C SER A 98 18.99 19.94 30.03
N MET A 99 18.27 19.73 28.92
CA MET A 99 18.33 18.50 28.12
C MET A 99 19.15 18.69 26.84
N ILE A 100 19.70 19.89 26.59
CA ILE A 100 20.44 20.23 25.37
C ILE A 100 21.93 20.38 25.72
N GLU A 101 22.75 19.54 25.09
CA GLU A 101 24.21 19.60 25.16
C GLU A 101 24.75 20.23 23.87
N LEU A 102 25.21 21.48 23.97
CA LEU A 102 25.85 22.22 22.88
C LEU A 102 27.34 21.84 22.77
N ASN A 103 27.99 22.23 21.67
CA ASN A 103 29.40 21.91 21.41
C ASN A 103 29.72 20.41 21.59
N THR A 104 28.73 19.55 21.32
CA THR A 104 28.79 18.12 21.56
C THR A 104 28.48 17.39 20.27
N LYS A 105 29.54 17.00 19.58
CA LYS A 105 29.45 16.31 18.30
C LYS A 105 29.23 14.81 18.54
N VAL A 106 28.28 14.24 17.82
CA VAL A 106 28.14 12.78 17.70
C VAL A 106 29.13 12.29 16.66
N ASP A 107 30.11 11.50 17.09
CA ASP A 107 31.10 10.93 16.19
C ASP A 107 30.65 9.56 15.68
N LYS A 108 30.04 8.75 16.55
CA LYS A 108 29.61 7.40 16.18
C LYS A 108 28.40 6.93 16.99
N VAL A 109 27.51 6.21 16.32
CA VAL A 109 26.31 5.57 16.89
C VAL A 109 26.35 4.11 16.51
N ARG A 110 26.29 3.25 17.52
CA ARG A 110 26.43 1.80 17.40
C ARG A 110 25.31 1.11 18.15
N ARG A 111 24.93 -0.09 17.74
CA ARG A 111 23.98 -0.88 18.54
C ARG A 111 24.61 -1.26 19.88
N GLY A 112 23.80 -1.28 20.94
CA GLY A 112 24.24 -1.75 22.24
C GLY A 112 24.51 -3.27 22.27
N PRO A 113 25.06 -3.79 23.36
CA PRO A 113 25.33 -5.22 23.52
C PRO A 113 24.06 -6.04 23.26
N ALA A 114 24.18 -7.15 22.54
CA ALA A 114 23.03 -7.95 22.11
C ALA A 114 21.95 -7.13 21.36
N ASN A 115 22.33 -6.08 20.62
CA ASN A 115 21.47 -5.11 19.90
C ASN A 115 20.28 -4.61 20.72
N PHE A 116 20.48 -4.50 22.03
CA PHE A 116 19.55 -3.82 22.91
C PHE A 116 20.05 -2.39 23.10
N GLY A 117 19.20 -1.40 22.79
CA GLY A 117 19.57 0.01 22.82
C GLY A 117 20.71 0.40 21.88
N HIS A 118 21.31 1.55 22.15
CA HIS A 118 22.29 2.23 21.33
C HIS A 118 23.40 2.82 22.21
N ILE A 119 24.62 2.78 21.68
CA ILE A 119 25.80 3.42 22.26
C ILE A 119 26.20 4.58 21.34
N ILE A 120 26.35 5.76 21.92
CA ILE A 120 26.74 6.99 21.23
C ILE A 120 28.09 7.44 21.77
N ASP A 121 29.09 7.50 20.89
CA ASP A 121 30.38 8.12 21.18
C ASP A 121 30.31 9.59 20.76
N LEU A 122 30.60 10.47 21.72
CA LEU A 122 30.42 11.91 21.65
C LEU A 122 31.76 12.60 21.92
N SER A 123 32.02 13.71 21.24
CA SER A 123 33.14 14.60 21.54
C SER A 123 32.63 15.97 21.94
N SER A 124 33.10 16.47 23.08
CA SER A 124 32.85 17.83 23.57
C SER A 124 34.17 18.57 23.85
N GLU A 125 34.08 19.86 24.18
CA GLU A 125 35.24 20.63 24.66
C GLU A 125 35.90 20.00 25.90
N SER A 126 35.14 19.26 26.72
CA SER A 126 35.64 18.55 27.90
C SER A 126 36.32 17.21 27.60
N GLY A 127 36.33 16.80 26.33
CA GLY A 127 36.86 15.53 25.86
C GLY A 127 35.77 14.56 25.37
N PRO A 128 36.18 13.38 24.88
CA PRO A 128 35.25 12.36 24.39
C PRO A 128 34.57 11.64 25.57
N PHE A 129 33.28 11.37 25.42
CA PHE A 129 32.50 10.58 26.38
C PHE A 129 31.47 9.71 25.65
N ARG A 130 30.85 8.79 26.40
CA ARG A 130 29.88 7.84 25.87
C ARG A 130 28.53 8.02 26.53
N TRP A 131 27.46 7.85 25.75
CA TRP A 131 26.09 7.84 26.24
C TRP A 131 25.34 6.61 25.72
N GLU A 132 24.63 5.92 26.61
CA GLU A 132 23.85 4.73 26.29
C GLU A 132 22.35 5.03 26.40
N CYS A 133 21.57 4.58 25.42
CA CYS A 133 20.15 4.90 25.34
C CYS A 133 19.32 3.79 24.68
N ASP A 134 17.99 3.86 24.83
CA ASP A 134 17.06 2.87 24.30
C ASP A 134 16.64 3.19 22.86
N ALA A 135 16.65 4.48 22.48
CA ALA A 135 16.28 4.94 21.14
C ALA A 135 17.09 6.18 20.70
N VAL A 136 17.19 6.38 19.38
CA VAL A 136 17.91 7.50 18.75
C VAL A 136 17.02 8.19 17.72
N ALA A 137 16.86 9.50 17.84
CA ALA A 137 16.29 10.36 16.82
C ALA A 137 17.41 11.07 16.05
N VAL A 138 17.55 10.76 14.76
CA VAL A 138 18.44 11.50 13.85
C VAL A 138 17.69 12.74 13.39
N CYS A 139 18.24 13.92 13.70
CA CYS A 139 17.66 15.24 13.41
C CYS A 139 18.70 16.21 12.82
N SER A 140 19.79 15.68 12.25
CA SER A 140 20.93 16.45 11.72
C SER A 140 20.61 17.32 10.50
N GLY A 141 19.45 17.08 9.86
CA GLY A 141 18.93 17.87 8.76
C GLY A 141 19.49 17.51 7.38
N ILE A 142 18.83 18.00 6.34
CA ILE A 142 19.11 17.66 4.92
C ILE A 142 20.07 18.61 4.21
N ASN A 143 20.49 19.69 4.87
CA ASN A 143 21.25 20.79 4.26
C ASN A 143 22.62 20.96 4.90
N VAL A 144 23.37 19.88 5.08
CA VAL A 144 24.65 19.87 5.81
C VAL A 144 25.83 19.70 4.85
N ASN A 145 25.90 18.57 4.17
CA ASN A 145 27.03 18.18 3.31
C ASN A 145 26.82 18.66 1.88
N PRO A 146 27.57 19.66 1.38
CA PRO A 146 27.31 20.28 0.08
C PRO A 146 27.62 19.33 -1.09
N VAL A 147 26.81 19.38 -2.14
CA VAL A 147 27.07 18.66 -3.39
C VAL A 147 27.73 19.62 -4.37
N ILE A 148 28.98 19.37 -4.73
CA ILE A 148 29.71 20.16 -5.73
C ILE A 148 29.92 19.27 -6.96
N PRO A 149 29.15 19.46 -8.05
CA PRO A 149 29.32 18.64 -9.25
C PRO A 149 30.62 19.02 -9.96
N TYR A 150 31.28 18.01 -10.53
CA TYR A 150 32.44 18.23 -11.40
C TYR A 150 31.99 18.82 -12.75
N ILE A 151 32.73 19.82 -13.22
CA ILE A 151 32.63 20.39 -14.57
C ILE A 151 34.05 20.39 -15.12
N GLU A 152 34.25 19.83 -16.30
CA GLU A 152 35.58 19.79 -16.93
C GLU A 152 36.11 21.21 -17.16
N GLY A 153 37.33 21.49 -16.70
CA GLY A 153 37.96 22.82 -16.83
C GLY A 153 37.61 23.82 -15.72
N ILE A 154 36.86 23.41 -14.68
CA ILE A 154 36.41 24.29 -13.60
C ILE A 154 37.53 24.94 -12.79
N GLU A 155 38.70 24.30 -12.74
CA GLU A 155 39.91 24.78 -12.08
C GLU A 155 40.45 26.10 -12.66
N ARG A 156 39.97 26.49 -13.84
CA ARG A 156 40.37 27.72 -14.55
C ARG A 156 39.57 28.95 -14.09
N ILE A 157 38.52 28.76 -13.28
CA ILE A 157 37.73 29.85 -12.70
C ILE A 157 38.43 30.34 -11.43
N GLY A 158 38.57 31.67 -11.30
CA GLY A 158 39.25 32.29 -10.16
C GLY A 158 38.59 32.00 -8.80
N ALA A 159 37.26 31.97 -8.73
CA ALA A 159 36.53 31.66 -7.49
C ALA A 159 35.36 30.70 -7.72
N VAL A 160 35.41 29.54 -7.06
CA VAL A 160 34.34 28.53 -7.06
C VAL A 160 33.85 28.33 -5.63
N ILE A 161 32.58 28.65 -5.38
CA ILE A 161 32.01 28.71 -4.02
C ILE A 161 30.72 27.90 -3.99
N HIS A 162 30.52 27.05 -2.98
CA HIS A 162 29.20 26.48 -2.72
C HIS A 162 28.35 27.44 -1.89
N SER A 163 27.04 27.49 -2.15
CA SER A 163 26.07 28.37 -1.47
C SER A 163 26.16 28.35 0.07
N SER A 164 26.54 27.22 0.67
CA SER A 164 26.74 27.10 2.12
C SER A 164 27.85 28.01 2.69
N ARG A 165 28.86 28.35 1.88
CA ARG A 165 30.00 29.21 2.23
C ARG A 165 29.84 30.67 1.81
N LEU A 166 28.82 30.98 1.02
CA LEU A 166 28.51 32.36 0.65
C LEU A 166 27.73 33.01 1.81
N LYS A 167 28.23 34.15 2.31
CA LYS A 167 27.69 34.89 3.46
C LYS A 167 27.31 36.33 3.13
N SER A 168 28.02 36.97 2.21
CA SER A 168 27.80 38.40 1.89
C SER A 168 28.02 38.71 0.41
N ARG A 169 27.48 39.84 -0.03
CA ARG A 169 27.66 40.35 -1.41
C ARG A 169 29.12 40.63 -1.75
N ALA A 170 29.96 40.94 -0.77
CA ALA A 170 31.38 41.22 -0.98
C ALA A 170 32.13 40.05 -1.62
N GLN A 171 31.69 38.81 -1.37
CA GLN A 171 32.29 37.61 -1.95
C GLN A 171 32.07 37.46 -3.46
N PHE A 172 31.18 38.25 -4.07
CA PHE A 172 31.03 38.30 -5.52
C PHE A 172 32.10 39.16 -6.20
N GLY A 173 32.80 40.02 -5.46
CA GLY A 173 33.76 40.97 -6.02
C GLY A 173 33.12 42.14 -6.76
N GLU A 174 33.96 43.03 -7.30
CA GLU A 174 33.54 44.19 -8.08
C GLU A 174 33.76 43.98 -9.56
N ARG A 175 32.79 44.40 -10.39
CA ARG A 175 32.85 44.32 -11.86
C ARG A 175 33.11 42.91 -12.40
N THR A 176 32.71 41.89 -11.66
CA THR A 176 32.86 40.46 -11.98
C THR A 176 31.68 39.91 -12.79
N ASN A 177 31.94 38.89 -13.58
CA ASN A 177 30.96 38.03 -14.21
C ASN A 177 30.58 36.87 -13.27
N VAL A 178 29.41 36.94 -12.66
CA VAL A 178 28.96 35.98 -11.63
C VAL A 178 28.01 34.95 -12.22
N TYR A 179 28.31 33.67 -12.01
CA TYR A 179 27.49 32.54 -12.42
C TYR A 179 26.89 31.84 -11.21
N ILE A 180 25.55 31.74 -11.18
CA ILE A 180 24.81 31.00 -10.17
C ILE A 180 24.34 29.68 -10.78
N MET A 181 24.82 28.58 -10.23
CA MET A 181 24.61 27.23 -10.75
C MET A 181 23.49 26.54 -9.99
N GLY A 182 22.31 26.46 -10.60
CA GLY A 182 21.12 25.86 -10.01
C GLY A 182 20.01 26.88 -9.77
N ALA A 183 18.80 26.58 -10.23
CA ALA A 183 17.64 27.46 -10.16
C ALA A 183 16.63 27.03 -9.09
N GLY A 184 17.11 26.72 -7.87
CA GLY A 184 16.27 26.52 -6.69
C GLY A 184 16.07 27.81 -5.88
N GLU A 185 15.38 27.74 -4.75
CA GLU A 185 15.14 28.91 -3.86
C GLU A 185 16.44 29.62 -3.46
N THR A 186 17.44 28.87 -3.01
CA THR A 186 18.78 29.41 -2.71
C THR A 186 19.40 30.06 -3.95
N GLY A 187 19.35 29.40 -5.11
CA GLY A 187 19.88 29.96 -6.36
C GLY A 187 19.22 31.29 -6.74
N MET A 188 17.90 31.41 -6.56
CA MET A 188 17.18 32.66 -6.83
C MET A 188 17.58 33.79 -5.88
N ASP A 189 17.70 33.50 -4.58
CA ASP A 189 18.13 34.50 -3.61
C ASP A 189 19.59 34.93 -3.85
N LEU A 190 20.48 33.99 -4.18
CA LEU A 190 21.86 34.32 -4.52
C LEU A 190 21.97 35.10 -5.83
N ALA A 191 21.15 34.80 -6.84
CA ALA A 191 21.08 35.57 -8.08
C ALA A 191 20.58 37.01 -7.82
N TYR A 192 19.62 37.17 -6.89
CA TYR A 192 19.20 38.48 -6.44
C TYR A 192 20.30 39.24 -5.66
N LEU A 193 21.01 38.58 -4.75
CA LEU A 193 22.15 39.17 -4.05
C LEU A 193 23.24 39.61 -5.03
N ALA A 194 23.56 38.77 -6.02
CA ALA A 194 24.54 39.07 -7.04
C ALA A 194 24.11 40.27 -7.91
N VAL A 195 22.87 40.32 -8.41
CA VAL A 195 22.43 41.42 -9.30
C VAL A 195 22.32 42.75 -8.54
N THR A 196 22.08 42.70 -7.24
CA THR A 196 22.08 43.88 -6.37
C THR A 196 23.46 44.28 -5.87
N SER A 197 24.50 43.48 -6.12
CA SER A 197 25.90 43.79 -5.79
C SER A 197 26.59 44.68 -6.84
N ALA A 198 27.92 44.81 -6.72
CA ALA A 198 28.80 45.49 -7.68
C ALA A 198 29.24 44.61 -8.87
N ALA A 199 28.65 43.40 -9.02
CA ALA A 199 28.89 42.52 -10.17
C ALA A 199 28.55 43.22 -11.50
N LYS A 200 29.33 42.91 -12.55
CA LYS A 200 29.13 43.43 -13.92
C LYS A 200 27.97 42.72 -14.60
N THR A 201 27.93 41.39 -14.51
CA THR A 201 26.86 40.55 -15.08
C THR A 201 26.52 39.41 -14.15
N VAL A 202 25.26 38.95 -14.19
CA VAL A 202 24.80 37.80 -13.41
C VAL A 202 24.08 36.82 -14.33
N THR A 203 24.50 35.57 -14.28
CA THR A 203 23.91 34.49 -15.07
C THR A 203 23.43 33.37 -14.15
N LEU A 204 22.17 32.96 -14.30
CA LEU A 204 21.56 31.83 -13.59
C LEU A 204 21.46 30.63 -14.54
N CYS A 205 22.09 29.52 -14.15
CA CYS A 205 22.10 28.28 -14.91
C CYS A 205 21.09 27.26 -14.35
N HIS A 206 20.34 26.59 -15.23
CA HIS A 206 19.40 25.53 -14.88
C HIS A 206 19.61 24.27 -15.73
N ARG A 207 19.19 23.09 -15.23
CA ARG A 207 19.25 21.84 -16.01
C ARG A 207 18.09 21.67 -16.98
N ASP A 208 16.85 21.83 -16.52
CA ASP A 208 15.65 21.53 -17.32
C ASP A 208 14.46 22.44 -16.95
N GLY A 209 14.72 23.75 -16.91
CA GLY A 209 13.77 24.79 -16.50
C GLY A 209 13.41 24.77 -15.01
N PHE A 210 12.63 25.78 -14.61
CA PHE A 210 12.16 25.98 -13.23
C PHE A 210 10.80 26.71 -13.20
N PHE A 211 10.10 26.60 -12.07
CA PHE A 211 8.85 27.32 -11.83
C PHE A 211 9.07 28.38 -10.74
N CYS A 212 8.98 29.67 -11.08
CA CYS A 212 9.19 30.75 -10.13
C CYS A 212 7.84 31.29 -9.61
N ALA A 213 7.69 31.34 -8.28
CA ALA A 213 6.47 31.81 -7.63
C ALA A 213 6.77 33.00 -6.70
N PRO A 214 5.82 33.94 -6.53
CA PRO A 214 5.91 34.95 -5.49
C PRO A 214 5.65 34.33 -4.11
N LYS A 215 6.21 34.89 -3.03
CA LYS A 215 5.95 34.42 -1.66
C LYS A 215 4.55 34.83 -1.19
N ILE A 216 4.09 36.02 -1.60
CA ILE A 216 2.74 36.54 -1.36
C ILE A 216 1.91 36.42 -2.62
N ILE A 217 0.65 36.03 -2.49
CA ILE A 217 -0.25 35.92 -3.64
C ILE A 217 -0.40 37.30 -4.29
N PRO A 218 -0.04 37.45 -5.58
CA PRO A 218 -0.14 38.73 -6.24
C PRO A 218 -1.61 39.08 -6.46
N MET A 219 -1.96 40.34 -6.19
CA MET A 219 -3.27 40.87 -6.52
C MET A 219 -3.25 41.33 -7.99
N PRO A 220 -4.02 40.70 -8.89
CA PRO A 220 -4.13 41.18 -10.26
C PRO A 220 -4.88 42.52 -10.26
N GLN A 221 -4.37 43.50 -11.00
CA GLN A 221 -5.09 44.74 -11.28
C GLN A 221 -6.10 44.47 -12.40
N VAL A 222 -7.37 44.77 -12.16
CA VAL A 222 -8.43 44.61 -13.16
C VAL A 222 -8.76 45.99 -13.74
N MET A 223 -8.55 46.17 -15.05
CA MET A 223 -8.73 47.46 -15.75
C MET A 223 -8.02 48.63 -15.04
N GLY A 224 -6.82 48.39 -14.52
CA GLY A 224 -6.03 49.40 -13.81
C GLY A 224 -6.52 49.75 -12.39
N ARG A 225 -7.55 49.09 -11.87
CA ARG A 225 -8.06 49.25 -10.50
C ARG A 225 -7.62 48.09 -9.60
N GLY A 226 -7.32 48.37 -8.33
CA GLY A 226 -7.04 47.33 -7.32
C GLY A 226 -5.71 47.47 -6.56
N THR A 227 -5.44 48.62 -5.93
CA THR A 227 -4.34 48.74 -4.96
C THR A 227 -4.90 48.71 -3.54
N THR A 228 -4.75 47.59 -2.84
CA THR A 228 -4.90 47.56 -1.38
C THR A 228 -3.57 47.96 -0.74
N THR A 229 -3.61 48.76 0.32
CA THR A 229 -2.42 49.10 1.12
C THR A 229 -1.93 47.91 1.95
N ILE A 230 -2.80 46.91 2.15
CA ILE A 230 -2.50 45.69 2.91
C ILE A 230 -2.07 44.59 1.93
N PRO A 231 -0.91 43.94 2.15
CA PRO A 231 -0.49 42.79 1.37
C PRO A 231 -1.46 41.61 1.53
N ASN A 232 -1.69 40.88 0.44
CA ASN A 232 -2.53 39.67 0.43
C ASN A 232 -1.89 38.55 1.29
N LYS A 233 -2.60 37.45 1.50
CA LYS A 233 -2.08 36.32 2.27
C LYS A 233 -0.89 35.62 1.57
N PRO A 234 0.04 35.04 2.33
CA PRO A 234 1.12 34.20 1.80
C PRO A 234 0.60 33.01 0.97
N VAL A 235 1.33 32.62 -0.08
CA VAL A 235 0.96 31.50 -0.98
C VAL A 235 0.84 30.17 -0.24
N ASP A 236 1.66 29.95 0.79
CA ASP A 236 1.62 28.73 1.58
C ASP A 236 0.41 28.63 2.54
N THR A 237 -0.38 29.70 2.66
CA THR A 237 -1.66 29.74 3.40
C THR A 237 -2.89 29.67 2.47
N SER A 238 -2.68 29.38 1.19
CA SER A 238 -3.75 29.28 0.19
C SER A 238 -3.89 27.95 -0.51
N VAL A 239 -2.98 27.01 -0.27
CA VAL A 239 -2.94 25.72 -0.97
C VAL A 239 -3.29 24.59 -0.01
N ALA A 240 -3.91 23.52 -0.54
CA ALA A 240 -4.27 22.28 0.16
C ALA A 240 -5.16 22.50 1.40
N SER A 241 -6.46 22.71 1.17
CA SER A 241 -7.44 22.69 2.25
C SER A 241 -7.67 21.25 2.73
N LEU A 242 -8.14 21.08 3.97
CA LEU A 242 -8.60 19.77 4.43
C LEU A 242 -9.82 19.30 3.63
N PHE A 243 -10.59 20.21 3.03
CA PHE A 243 -11.73 19.83 2.20
C PHE A 243 -11.30 18.91 1.06
N ASP A 244 -10.26 19.32 0.32
CA ASP A 244 -9.75 18.62 -0.85
C ASP A 244 -8.96 17.35 -0.50
N THR A 245 -8.42 17.27 0.71
CA THR A 245 -7.49 16.20 1.11
C THR A 245 -8.06 15.21 2.11
N ALA A 246 -9.08 15.58 2.89
CA ALA A 246 -9.62 14.78 3.98
C ALA A 246 -11.15 14.63 3.97
N TYR A 247 -11.91 15.60 3.45
CA TYR A 247 -13.39 15.58 3.49
C TYR A 247 -14.07 15.10 2.21
N VAL A 248 -13.44 15.24 1.04
CA VAL A 248 -13.94 14.61 -0.19
C VAL A 248 -14.00 13.09 -0.04
N HIS A 249 -14.94 12.46 -0.75
CA HIS A 249 -15.16 11.02 -0.68
C HIS A 249 -13.87 10.21 -0.93
N PRO A 250 -13.59 9.10 -0.20
CA PRO A 250 -12.36 8.32 -0.36
C PRO A 250 -12.06 7.88 -1.80
N ARG A 251 -13.09 7.54 -2.59
CA ARG A 251 -12.93 7.23 -4.03
C ARG A 251 -12.41 8.42 -4.85
N LEU A 252 -12.79 9.65 -4.50
CA LEU A 252 -12.27 10.87 -5.14
C LEU A 252 -10.84 11.18 -4.66
N GLN A 253 -10.54 10.96 -3.38
CA GLN A 253 -9.17 11.11 -2.84
C GLN A 253 -8.16 10.21 -3.57
N ARG A 254 -8.58 8.98 -3.92
CA ARG A 254 -7.78 8.00 -4.68
C ARG A 254 -7.71 8.31 -6.18
N SER A 255 -8.48 9.27 -6.68
CA SER A 255 -8.57 9.62 -8.10
C SER A 255 -7.63 10.77 -8.48
N GLN A 256 -7.11 10.74 -9.71
CA GLN A 256 -6.35 11.86 -10.29
C GLN A 256 -7.21 13.05 -10.72
N LEU A 257 -8.55 12.93 -10.64
CA LEU A 257 -9.48 13.96 -11.10
C LEU A 257 -9.28 15.29 -10.37
N LEU A 258 -9.13 15.24 -9.04
CA LEU A 258 -8.90 16.41 -8.19
C LEU A 258 -7.61 17.13 -8.60
N TRP A 259 -6.51 16.39 -8.72
CA TRP A 259 -5.19 16.92 -9.08
C TRP A 259 -5.15 17.47 -10.50
N THR A 260 -5.82 16.80 -11.45
CA THR A 260 -5.95 17.27 -12.84
C THR A 260 -6.72 18.58 -12.93
N TYR A 261 -7.77 18.75 -12.12
CA TYR A 261 -8.51 20.00 -12.04
C TYR A 261 -7.62 21.15 -11.54
N TYR A 262 -6.92 20.96 -10.42
CA TYR A 262 -6.05 22.01 -9.88
C TYR A 262 -4.87 22.35 -10.79
N ASP A 263 -4.25 21.35 -11.43
CA ASP A 263 -3.17 21.56 -12.38
C ASP A 263 -3.62 22.41 -13.57
N ARG A 264 -4.73 22.05 -14.21
CA ARG A 264 -5.30 22.83 -15.32
C ARG A 264 -5.69 24.24 -14.86
N TRP A 265 -6.38 24.34 -13.72
CA TRP A 265 -6.81 25.62 -13.17
C TRP A 265 -5.63 26.57 -12.92
N ILE A 266 -4.59 26.12 -12.23
CA ILE A 266 -3.42 26.94 -11.90
C ILE A 266 -2.71 27.44 -13.16
N LYS A 267 -2.50 26.57 -14.15
CA LYS A 267 -1.86 26.95 -15.43
C LYS A 267 -2.68 27.97 -16.20
N TYR A 268 -4.00 27.76 -16.33
CA TYR A 268 -4.88 28.72 -17.01
C TYR A 268 -4.96 30.05 -16.26
N MET A 269 -4.99 30.02 -14.94
CA MET A 269 -5.01 31.22 -14.10
C MET A 269 -3.73 32.03 -14.28
N HIS A 270 -2.54 31.43 -14.17
CA HIS A 270 -1.27 32.12 -14.41
C HIS A 270 -1.19 32.70 -15.82
N ARG A 271 -1.60 31.94 -16.83
CA ARG A 271 -1.64 32.44 -18.21
C ARG A 271 -2.55 33.66 -18.36
N MET A 272 -3.68 33.69 -17.65
CA MET A 272 -4.63 34.80 -17.64
C MET A 272 -4.07 36.04 -16.93
N ILE A 273 -3.56 35.89 -15.69
CA ILE A 273 -3.16 37.03 -14.85
C ILE A 273 -1.76 37.56 -15.17
N SER A 274 -0.91 36.75 -15.81
CA SER A 274 0.51 37.05 -15.95
C SER A 274 1.13 36.69 -17.30
N GLY A 275 0.41 35.98 -18.17
CA GLY A 275 0.80 35.73 -19.57
C GLY A 275 1.57 34.44 -19.83
N THR A 276 2.02 33.73 -18.78
CA THR A 276 2.83 32.50 -18.89
C THR A 276 2.31 31.40 -17.97
N GLU A 277 2.65 30.13 -18.26
CA GLU A 277 2.18 28.97 -17.48
C GLU A 277 3.12 28.63 -16.29
N GLU A 278 4.41 28.97 -16.37
CA GLU A 278 5.48 28.56 -15.42
C GLU A 278 5.68 29.48 -14.21
N GLY A 279 4.86 30.53 -14.08
CA GLY A 279 5.00 31.56 -13.06
C GLY A 279 4.58 32.92 -13.57
N PRO A 280 4.49 33.95 -12.69
CA PRO A 280 4.03 35.27 -13.11
C PRO A 280 4.98 35.95 -14.11
N ASP A 281 4.55 36.05 -15.38
CA ASP A 281 5.31 36.70 -16.46
C ASP A 281 6.73 36.11 -16.65
N GLN A 282 6.88 34.79 -16.45
CA GLN A 282 8.12 34.04 -16.63
C GLN A 282 8.27 33.54 -18.08
N TRP A 283 9.01 34.30 -18.89
CA TRP A 283 9.25 34.02 -20.31
C TRP A 283 10.54 33.25 -20.59
N VAL A 284 11.40 33.08 -19.58
CA VAL A 284 12.69 32.36 -19.66
C VAL A 284 12.72 31.17 -18.71
N GLY A 285 13.60 30.20 -18.98
CA GLY A 285 13.78 29.02 -18.11
C GLY A 285 12.55 28.11 -18.04
N GLN A 286 11.80 28.01 -19.14
CA GLN A 286 10.59 27.17 -19.20
C GLN A 286 10.93 25.69 -18.98
N MET A 287 10.05 25.00 -18.26
CA MET A 287 10.20 23.57 -18.01
C MET A 287 9.81 22.74 -19.25
N SER A 288 10.47 21.59 -19.42
CA SER A 288 10.10 20.62 -20.46
C SER A 288 8.66 20.11 -20.26
N PRO A 289 7.90 19.83 -21.34
CA PRO A 289 6.51 19.36 -21.22
C PRO A 289 6.32 18.11 -20.34
N SER A 290 7.31 17.23 -20.30
CA SER A 290 7.31 16.01 -19.46
C SER A 290 7.40 16.30 -17.96
N ARG A 291 7.88 17.49 -17.56
CA ARG A 291 7.97 17.95 -16.17
C ARG A 291 6.89 18.95 -15.77
N LYS A 292 5.89 19.19 -16.63
CA LYS A 292 4.78 20.11 -16.32
C LYS A 292 3.64 19.39 -15.59
N TYR A 293 3.93 18.57 -14.59
CA TYR A 293 2.90 17.97 -13.73
C TYR A 293 3.09 18.45 -12.28
N MET A 294 2.00 18.65 -11.55
CA MET A 294 2.00 19.24 -10.20
C MET A 294 2.98 18.58 -9.21
N ASP A 295 3.18 17.27 -9.33
CA ASP A 295 4.09 16.47 -8.51
C ASP A 295 5.57 16.64 -8.87
N SER A 296 5.86 17.15 -10.06
CA SER A 296 7.22 17.40 -10.59
C SER A 296 7.66 18.86 -10.54
N ILE A 297 6.75 19.76 -10.15
CA ILE A 297 7.00 21.19 -10.00
C ILE A 297 7.58 21.48 -8.61
N LEU A 298 8.83 21.94 -8.58
CA LEU A 298 9.43 22.55 -7.39
C LEU A 298 9.23 24.07 -7.47
N LEU A 299 8.37 24.63 -6.63
CA LEU A 299 8.13 26.06 -6.57
C LEU A 299 9.36 26.80 -6.04
N CYS A 300 10.01 27.57 -6.90
CA CYS A 300 11.10 28.45 -6.51
C CYS A 300 10.52 29.79 -6.07
N LYS A 301 10.23 29.94 -4.77
CA LYS A 301 9.53 31.12 -4.27
C LYS A 301 10.49 32.32 -4.14
N SER A 302 10.47 33.24 -5.10
CA SER A 302 11.29 34.47 -5.05
C SER A 302 10.60 35.66 -5.72
N ASP A 303 10.07 36.58 -4.90
CA ASP A 303 9.57 37.89 -5.35
C ASP A 303 10.69 38.85 -5.76
N LYS A 304 11.90 38.61 -5.25
CA LYS A 304 13.04 39.53 -5.36
C LYS A 304 13.77 39.35 -6.69
N ALA A 305 14.00 38.11 -7.13
CA ALA A 305 14.71 37.81 -8.37
C ALA A 305 13.83 37.96 -9.63
N LEU A 306 12.53 37.66 -9.52
CA LEU A 306 11.58 37.60 -10.65
C LEU A 306 11.60 38.83 -11.57
N PRO A 307 11.68 40.10 -11.09
CA PRO A 307 11.74 41.27 -11.94
C PRO A 307 12.94 41.33 -12.90
N TYR A 308 14.07 40.73 -12.50
CA TYR A 308 15.34 40.80 -13.24
C TYR A 308 15.51 39.73 -14.31
N LEU A 309 14.77 38.60 -14.22
CA LEU A 309 14.88 37.46 -15.15
C LEU A 309 14.29 37.75 -16.54
N ASN A 310 13.24 38.57 -16.60
CA ASN A 310 12.42 38.73 -17.81
C ASN A 310 12.70 40.03 -18.60
N VAL A 311 13.74 40.77 -18.21
CA VAL A 311 14.08 42.06 -18.83
C VAL A 311 14.40 41.86 -20.32
N GLY A 312 13.57 42.46 -21.19
CA GLY A 312 13.71 42.36 -22.65
C GLY A 312 13.10 41.12 -23.31
N LYS A 313 12.55 40.17 -22.55
CA LYS A 313 12.01 38.88 -23.07
C LYS A 313 10.48 38.77 -23.11
N ARG A 314 9.78 39.77 -22.62
CA ARG A 314 8.30 39.78 -22.55
C ARG A 314 7.66 39.86 -23.94
N SER A 315 6.55 39.13 -24.13
CA SER A 315 5.78 39.17 -25.38
C SER A 315 5.18 40.55 -25.66
N LYS A 316 5.47 41.10 -26.85
CA LYS A 316 4.89 42.36 -27.36
C LYS A 316 3.63 42.16 -28.22
N SER A 317 3.09 40.94 -28.26
CA SER A 317 1.94 40.61 -29.11
C SER A 317 0.68 41.42 -28.76
N LEU A 318 -0.19 41.65 -29.74
CA LEU A 318 -1.46 42.36 -29.53
C LEU A 318 -2.34 41.64 -28.50
N ALA A 319 -2.39 40.31 -28.56
CA ALA A 319 -3.13 39.48 -27.61
C ALA A 319 -2.63 39.68 -26.16
N ASN A 320 -1.30 39.70 -25.94
CA ASN A 320 -0.75 39.97 -24.62
C ASN A 320 -1.02 41.42 -24.17
N ARG A 321 -1.01 42.40 -25.07
CA ARG A 321 -1.36 43.81 -24.76
C ARG A 321 -2.83 44.00 -24.36
N ILE A 322 -3.74 43.27 -25.00
CA ILE A 322 -5.17 43.27 -24.63
C ILE A 322 -5.37 42.55 -23.29
N ARG A 323 -4.70 41.41 -23.09
CA ARG A 323 -4.74 40.69 -21.81
C ARG A 323 -4.27 41.59 -20.66
N THR A 324 -3.10 42.22 -20.80
CA THR A 324 -2.52 43.06 -19.74
C THR A 324 -3.34 44.31 -19.43
N SER A 325 -4.13 44.83 -20.38
CA SER A 325 -5.04 45.96 -20.13
C SER A 325 -6.29 45.54 -19.34
N PHE A 326 -6.74 44.29 -19.49
CA PHE A 326 -7.87 43.75 -18.75
C PHE A 326 -7.48 43.27 -17.35
N MET A 327 -6.44 42.43 -17.24
CA MET A 327 -5.99 41.84 -15.98
C MET A 327 -4.48 41.57 -15.98
N ASN A 328 -3.75 42.16 -15.03
CA ASN A 328 -2.31 41.95 -14.94
C ASN A 328 -1.76 42.09 -13.52
N VAL A 329 -0.75 41.27 -13.18
CA VAL A 329 0.10 41.49 -12.00
C VAL A 329 1.11 42.59 -12.33
N LYS A 330 1.18 43.64 -11.50
CA LYS A 330 2.14 44.73 -11.70
C LYS A 330 3.56 44.21 -11.49
N ILE A 331 4.41 44.41 -12.50
CA ILE A 331 5.80 43.98 -12.44
C ILE A 331 6.65 45.12 -11.86
N LYS A 332 7.55 44.79 -10.95
CA LYS A 332 8.50 45.77 -10.39
C LYS A 332 9.51 46.18 -11.46
N ASP A 333 9.90 47.44 -11.44
CA ASP A 333 10.96 47.94 -12.33
C ASP A 333 12.33 47.40 -11.83
N ALA A 334 13.12 46.87 -12.76
CA ALA A 334 14.44 46.33 -12.49
C ALA A 334 15.55 47.40 -12.59
N GLY A 335 15.21 48.65 -12.94
CA GLY A 335 16.16 49.77 -12.97
C GLY A 335 17.31 49.55 -13.96
N GLY A 336 17.05 48.85 -15.06
CA GLY A 336 18.04 48.53 -16.10
C GLY A 336 18.96 47.34 -15.78
N LYS A 337 18.90 46.77 -14.58
CA LYS A 337 19.65 45.55 -14.23
C LYS A 337 18.90 44.29 -14.70
N LYS A 338 19.63 43.22 -15.01
CA LYS A 338 19.06 41.95 -15.48
C LYS A 338 19.83 40.74 -14.94
N ILE A 339 19.17 39.59 -14.87
CA ILE A 339 19.79 38.28 -14.66
C ILE A 339 19.58 37.48 -15.95
N ASP A 340 20.66 37.08 -16.60
CA ASP A 340 20.61 36.23 -17.79
C ASP A 340 20.35 34.77 -17.36
N VAL A 341 19.53 34.04 -18.13
CA VAL A 341 19.17 32.64 -17.82
C VAL A 341 19.73 31.72 -18.91
N MET A 342 20.51 30.73 -18.49
CA MET A 342 21.18 29.78 -19.38
C MET A 342 20.92 28.33 -18.95
N THR A 343 21.13 27.39 -19.87
CA THR A 343 21.17 25.96 -19.56
C THR A 343 22.42 25.61 -18.77
N TRP A 344 22.50 24.38 -18.28
CA TRP A 344 23.65 23.86 -17.55
C TRP A 344 24.86 23.73 -18.52
N PRO A 345 26.06 24.18 -18.13
CA PRO A 345 27.25 24.10 -18.97
C PRO A 345 27.83 22.68 -19.02
N GLU A 346 28.50 22.35 -20.13
CA GLU A 346 29.14 21.03 -20.33
C GLU A 346 30.60 21.04 -19.87
N SER A 347 31.35 22.06 -20.28
CA SER A 347 32.77 22.18 -19.99
C SER A 347 33.23 23.65 -20.05
N ILE A 348 34.48 23.87 -19.67
CA ILE A 348 35.18 25.15 -19.78
C ILE A 348 36.42 24.91 -20.64
N ASP A 349 36.61 25.73 -21.66
CA ASP A 349 37.73 25.59 -22.58
C ASP A 349 39.05 26.16 -22.03
N SER A 350 40.11 26.09 -22.84
CA SER A 350 41.46 26.54 -22.45
C SER A 350 41.54 28.04 -22.14
N ASP A 351 40.64 28.86 -22.68
CA ASP A 351 40.61 30.30 -22.47
C ASP A 351 39.78 30.70 -21.23
N GLY A 352 39.18 29.71 -20.55
CA GLY A 352 38.28 29.90 -19.41
C GLY A 352 36.86 30.26 -19.84
N ILE A 353 36.48 29.98 -21.09
CA ILE A 353 35.15 30.28 -21.62
C ILE A 353 34.24 29.06 -21.41
N ILE A 354 33.07 29.29 -20.84
CA ILE A 354 32.06 28.26 -20.62
C ILE A 354 31.44 27.82 -21.96
N GLN A 355 31.37 26.51 -22.16
CA GLN A 355 30.73 25.86 -23.29
C GLN A 355 29.35 25.29 -22.89
N PHE A 356 28.36 25.54 -23.74
CA PHE A 356 26.99 25.06 -23.56
C PHE A 356 26.59 24.13 -24.71
N LYS A 357 25.74 23.13 -24.41
CA LYS A 357 25.13 22.27 -25.43
C LYS A 357 24.39 23.11 -26.47
N LYS A 358 24.50 22.76 -27.74
CA LYS A 358 23.95 23.50 -28.91
C LYS A 358 22.40 23.60 -28.98
N GLU A 359 21.70 23.26 -27.90
CA GLU A 359 20.24 23.30 -27.74
C GLU A 359 19.83 24.27 -26.61
N ALA A 360 20.59 25.35 -26.38
CA ALA A 360 20.02 26.49 -25.69
C ALA A 360 18.76 26.92 -26.47
N THR A 361 17.59 26.89 -25.82
CA THR A 361 16.36 27.50 -26.36
C THR A 361 16.73 28.82 -27.02
N ALA A 362 16.22 29.07 -28.24
CA ALA A 362 16.70 30.05 -29.23
C ALA A 362 16.80 31.54 -28.80
N ASP A 363 16.74 31.84 -27.51
CA ASP A 363 16.46 33.14 -26.96
C ASP A 363 17.42 33.58 -25.83
N THR A 364 18.71 33.23 -25.84
CA THR A 364 19.73 33.93 -25.02
C THR A 364 21.13 33.85 -25.64
N THR A 365 21.40 34.67 -26.64
CA THR A 365 22.78 34.99 -27.04
C THR A 365 23.39 35.96 -26.03
N ILE A 366 24.34 35.48 -25.23
CA ILE A 366 25.17 36.34 -24.36
C ILE A 366 26.49 36.70 -25.07
N PRO A 367 27.03 37.92 -24.88
CA PRO A 367 28.30 38.32 -25.47
C PRO A 367 29.45 37.39 -25.07
N LYS A 368 30.43 37.18 -25.97
CA LYS A 368 31.59 36.30 -25.70
C LYS A 368 32.36 36.68 -24.43
N GLU A 369 32.45 37.98 -24.13
CA GLU A 369 33.10 38.51 -22.93
C GLU A 369 32.38 38.15 -21.62
N GLN A 370 31.09 37.78 -21.69
CA GLN A 370 30.30 37.34 -20.54
C GLN A 370 30.43 35.83 -20.31
N LEU A 371 30.87 35.06 -21.31
CA LEU A 371 31.04 33.61 -21.22
C LEU A 371 32.24 33.17 -20.37
N LYS A 372 33.09 34.12 -19.95
CA LYS A 372 34.22 33.88 -19.06
C LYS A 372 33.82 34.27 -17.62
N PRO A 373 33.49 33.31 -16.74
CA PRO A 373 33.11 33.58 -15.35
C PRO A 373 34.32 34.02 -14.51
N ASP A 374 34.11 35.01 -13.64
CA ASP A 374 35.09 35.34 -12.60
C ASP A 374 34.75 34.60 -11.29
N VAL A 375 33.45 34.46 -11.00
CA VAL A 375 32.93 33.81 -9.80
C VAL A 375 31.84 32.83 -10.19
N LEU A 376 31.95 31.58 -9.74
CA LEU A 376 30.94 30.54 -9.91
C LEU A 376 30.43 30.10 -8.55
N VAL A 377 29.11 30.15 -8.36
CA VAL A 377 28.45 29.79 -7.11
C VAL A 377 27.52 28.60 -7.31
N PHE A 378 27.84 27.48 -6.67
CA PHE A 378 27.03 26.26 -6.68
C PHE A 378 25.86 26.34 -5.69
N ALA A 379 24.64 26.38 -6.22
CA ALA A 379 23.38 26.22 -5.50
C ALA A 379 22.76 24.85 -5.79
N THR A 380 23.59 23.80 -5.67
CA THR A 380 23.34 22.43 -6.16
C THR A 380 22.82 21.45 -5.11
N GLY A 381 22.58 21.93 -3.89
CA GLY A 381 21.99 21.14 -2.82
C GLY A 381 23.02 20.37 -1.99
N TYR A 382 22.55 19.31 -1.33
CA TYR A 382 23.28 18.64 -0.25
C TYR A 382 23.03 17.12 -0.28
N THR A 383 23.97 16.31 0.23
CA THR A 383 23.82 14.86 0.40
C THR A 383 23.04 14.52 1.68
N ARG A 384 22.59 13.27 1.79
CA ARG A 384 21.80 12.75 2.94
C ARG A 384 22.48 11.53 3.56
N GLU A 385 23.79 11.63 3.74
CA GLU A 385 24.61 10.57 4.32
C GLU A 385 24.87 10.84 5.80
N PHE A 386 24.91 9.77 6.58
CA PHE A 386 25.06 9.79 8.03
C PHE A 386 26.29 8.99 8.43
N PRO A 387 27.51 9.50 8.19
CA PRO A 387 28.75 8.74 8.43
C PRO A 387 28.96 8.38 9.91
N PHE A 388 28.22 9.02 10.82
CA PHE A 388 28.23 8.69 12.24
C PHE A 388 27.36 7.48 12.60
N LEU A 389 26.53 6.94 11.71
CA LEU A 389 25.80 5.69 11.93
C LEU A 389 26.62 4.51 11.43
N ASP A 390 26.67 3.42 12.20
CA ASP A 390 27.21 2.16 11.71
C ASP A 390 26.39 1.60 10.54
N ASN A 391 27.04 0.77 9.71
CA ASN A 391 26.46 0.24 8.46
C ASN A 391 25.24 -0.67 8.67
N ASP A 392 24.99 -1.14 9.89
CA ASP A 392 23.85 -1.98 10.25
C ASP A 392 22.56 -1.18 10.50
N TYR A 393 22.64 0.16 10.56
CA TYR A 393 21.47 1.03 10.64
C TYR A 393 20.79 1.20 9.26
N PRO A 394 19.45 1.20 9.21
CA PRO A 394 18.73 1.44 7.96
C PRO A 394 18.95 2.87 7.47
N ASN A 395 19.31 3.05 6.20
CA ASN A 395 19.37 4.38 5.58
C ASN A 395 17.97 5.01 5.47
N VAL A 396 17.90 6.34 5.31
CA VAL A 396 16.63 7.07 5.11
C VAL A 396 15.82 6.49 3.95
N SER A 397 16.46 6.04 2.87
CA SER A 397 15.79 5.41 1.72
C SER A 397 15.15 4.05 2.01
N GLN A 398 15.56 3.38 3.10
CA GLN A 398 15.07 2.09 3.54
C GLN A 398 13.94 2.20 4.58
N THR A 399 13.62 3.42 5.02
CA THR A 399 12.47 3.66 5.92
C THR A 399 11.16 3.44 5.16
N ASN A 400 10.36 2.46 5.59
CA ASN A 400 9.08 2.11 4.96
C ASN A 400 7.87 2.71 5.70
N VAL A 401 8.05 3.23 6.92
CA VAL A 401 6.99 3.95 7.65
C VAL A 401 7.21 5.45 7.54
N ARG A 402 6.46 6.09 6.63
CA ARG A 402 6.40 7.55 6.42
C ARG A 402 7.74 8.27 6.21
N GLY A 403 8.78 7.55 5.81
CA GLY A 403 10.12 8.13 5.67
C GLY A 403 10.80 8.42 7.02
N ILE A 404 10.29 7.81 8.11
CA ILE A 404 10.71 8.08 9.49
C ILE A 404 11.55 6.92 10.03
N TYR A 405 11.00 5.70 10.00
CA TYR A 405 11.68 4.53 10.55
C TYR A 405 11.42 3.30 9.68
N LYS A 406 12.20 2.25 9.90
CA LYS A 406 12.02 0.94 9.25
C LYS A 406 11.19 0.04 10.17
N GLU A 407 10.17 -0.60 9.61
CA GLU A 407 9.35 -1.57 10.33
C GLU A 407 10.23 -2.69 10.93
N GLY A 408 9.97 -3.01 12.19
CA GLY A 408 10.83 -3.90 12.99
C GLY A 408 12.01 -3.21 13.68
N ASP A 409 12.24 -1.91 13.44
CA ASP A 409 13.31 -1.12 14.07
C ASP A 409 12.84 0.31 14.38
N VAL A 410 11.85 0.42 15.27
CA VAL A 410 11.26 1.71 15.70
C VAL A 410 12.21 2.55 16.56
N THR A 411 13.23 1.92 17.14
CA THR A 411 14.21 2.56 18.04
C THR A 411 15.10 3.60 17.35
N LEU A 412 15.18 3.57 16.01
CA LEU A 412 15.83 4.61 15.21
C LEU A 412 14.79 5.41 14.41
N GLY A 413 14.71 6.72 14.63
CA GLY A 413 13.82 7.63 13.90
C GLY A 413 14.56 8.72 13.14
N TYR A 414 14.26 8.88 11.85
CA TYR A 414 14.72 9.99 11.01
C TYR A 414 13.66 11.09 10.97
N ILE A 415 13.93 12.24 11.60
CA ILE A 415 12.99 13.35 11.71
C ILE A 415 13.46 14.54 10.89
N GLY A 416 12.59 15.08 10.04
CA GLY A 416 12.89 16.24 9.19
C GLY A 416 13.58 15.91 7.86
N PHE A 417 13.65 14.62 7.48
CA PHE A 417 14.22 14.15 6.20
C PHE A 417 13.21 14.09 5.05
N VAL A 418 12.19 14.95 5.09
CA VAL A 418 11.13 15.07 4.08
C VAL A 418 11.22 16.43 3.37
N ARG A 419 10.91 16.44 2.08
CA ARG A 419 10.83 17.68 1.29
C ARG A 419 9.44 17.82 0.67
N PRO A 420 8.54 18.66 1.25
CA PRO A 420 7.22 18.86 0.67
C PRO A 420 7.32 19.67 -0.63
N ALA A 421 6.46 19.35 -1.61
CA ALA A 421 6.29 20.18 -2.80
C ALA A 421 5.74 21.58 -2.43
N ILE A 422 4.83 21.61 -1.45
CA ILE A 422 4.26 22.82 -0.85
C ILE A 422 4.18 22.60 0.65
N GLY A 423 4.96 23.33 1.44
CA GLY A 423 4.98 23.20 2.89
C GLY A 423 6.22 23.80 3.52
N ALA A 424 6.39 23.57 4.82
CA ALA A 424 7.61 23.87 5.56
C ALA A 424 8.10 22.60 6.27
N ILE A 425 9.42 22.42 6.38
CA ILE A 425 9.99 21.24 7.07
C ILE A 425 9.68 21.25 8.58
N PRO A 426 9.81 22.37 9.33
CA PRO A 426 9.56 22.39 10.77
C PRO A 426 8.21 21.80 11.22
N PRO A 427 7.04 22.17 10.66
CA PRO A 427 5.76 21.57 11.05
C PRO A 427 5.64 20.09 10.62
N LEU A 428 6.30 19.67 9.53
CA LEU A 428 6.32 18.26 9.15
C LEU A 428 7.21 17.44 10.07
N ALA A 429 8.36 17.99 10.47
CA ALA A 429 9.24 17.37 11.45
C ALA A 429 8.54 17.23 12.81
N GLU A 430 7.76 18.23 13.21
CA GLU A 430 6.87 18.16 14.38
C GLU A 430 5.88 16.99 14.28
N LEU A 431 5.18 16.85 13.16
CA LEU A 431 4.24 15.73 12.94
C LEU A 431 4.96 14.37 12.87
N GLN A 432 6.13 14.30 12.24
CA GLN A 432 6.98 13.11 12.22
C GLN A 432 7.44 12.74 13.63
N ALA A 433 7.80 13.72 14.46
CA ALA A 433 8.15 13.51 15.86
C ALA A 433 6.96 12.98 16.65
N GLN A 434 5.78 13.59 16.53
CA GLN A 434 4.56 13.12 17.18
C GLN A 434 4.23 11.66 16.81
N LEU A 435 4.32 11.30 15.53
CA LEU A 435 4.07 9.94 15.05
C LEU A 435 5.13 8.96 15.56
N TRP A 436 6.41 9.31 15.43
CA TRP A 436 7.51 8.45 15.85
C TRP A 436 7.50 8.23 17.36
N VAL A 437 7.34 9.28 18.17
CA VAL A 437 7.23 9.18 19.63
C VAL A 437 6.05 8.30 20.00
N LEU A 438 4.89 8.49 19.37
CA LEU A 438 3.73 7.63 19.63
C LEU A 438 4.01 6.16 19.31
N ARG A 439 4.69 5.87 18.20
CA ARG A 439 5.09 4.49 17.83
C ARG A 439 6.14 3.91 18.76
N LEU A 440 7.11 4.71 19.18
CA LEU A 440 8.13 4.32 20.15
C LEU A 440 7.47 3.98 21.49
N LEU A 441 6.50 4.78 21.94
CA LEU A 441 5.74 4.52 23.16
C LEU A 441 4.81 3.32 23.06
N GLN A 442 4.18 3.07 21.91
CA GLN A 442 3.41 1.83 21.69
C GLN A 442 4.30 0.58 21.74
N HIS A 443 5.55 0.71 21.29
CA HIS A 443 6.52 -0.39 21.38
C HIS A 443 6.97 -0.65 22.83
N GLU A 444 7.26 0.40 23.59
CA GLU A 444 7.78 0.28 24.96
C GLU A 444 6.69 0.12 26.04
N TYR A 445 5.53 0.76 25.85
CA TYR A 445 4.41 0.80 26.80
C TYR A 445 3.07 0.45 26.12
N PRO A 446 2.91 -0.75 25.53
CA PRO A 446 1.76 -1.10 24.68
C PRO A 446 0.40 -1.05 25.39
N ASN A 447 0.37 -1.20 26.71
CA ASN A 447 -0.88 -1.16 27.49
C ASN A 447 -1.33 0.26 27.85
N GLU A 448 -0.41 1.22 27.85
CA GLU A 448 -0.64 2.60 28.32
C GLU A 448 -0.96 3.56 27.17
N VAL A 449 -0.76 3.11 25.93
CA VAL A 449 -0.92 3.93 24.72
C VAL A 449 -2.01 3.34 23.83
N PRO A 450 -2.99 4.13 23.36
CA PRO A 450 -4.08 3.62 22.52
C PRO A 450 -3.58 2.88 21.28
N VAL A 451 -4.09 1.65 21.06
CA VAL A 451 -3.80 0.79 19.89
C VAL A 451 -5.03 0.65 18.99
N THR A 452 -6.14 1.32 19.32
CA THR A 452 -7.45 1.12 18.67
C THR A 452 -7.45 1.55 17.22
N ARG A 453 -7.67 0.59 16.32
CA ARG A 453 -7.71 0.81 14.87
C ARG A 453 -8.93 1.61 14.43
N ASP A 454 -8.73 2.62 13.57
CA ASP A 454 -9.85 3.28 12.93
C ASP A 454 -10.48 2.33 11.89
N PRO A 455 -11.81 2.14 11.93
CA PRO A 455 -12.59 1.38 10.97
C PRO A 455 -12.23 1.60 9.50
N ASN A 456 -11.88 2.84 9.14
CA ASN A 456 -11.67 3.29 7.79
C ASN A 456 -10.19 3.40 7.41
N ALA A 457 -9.29 3.05 8.34
CA ALA A 457 -7.87 3.14 8.07
C ALA A 457 -7.31 1.90 7.38
N VAL A 458 -6.44 2.17 6.41
CA VAL A 458 -5.65 1.15 5.71
C VAL A 458 -4.56 0.67 6.67
N GLU A 459 -4.34 -0.64 6.72
CA GLU A 459 -3.53 -1.35 7.73
C GLU A 459 -2.13 -0.74 8.03
N PRO A 460 -1.34 -0.23 7.06
CA PRO A 460 -0.05 0.41 7.36
C PRO A 460 -0.16 1.83 7.94
N TYR A 461 -1.36 2.44 7.90
CA TYR A 461 -1.60 3.88 8.05
C TYR A 461 -2.66 4.22 9.09
N ASP A 462 -2.96 3.26 9.95
CA ASP A 462 -3.97 3.38 11.01
C ASP A 462 -3.72 4.54 11.97
N LEU A 463 -2.48 4.65 12.44
CA LEU A 463 -2.08 5.73 13.33
C LEU A 463 -2.07 7.10 12.65
N ASP A 464 -1.79 7.13 11.34
CA ASP A 464 -1.88 8.37 10.58
C ASP A 464 -3.31 8.87 10.52
N TYR A 465 -4.28 7.96 10.40
CA TYR A 465 -5.70 8.32 10.38
C TYR A 465 -6.13 8.97 11.70
N GLN A 466 -5.64 8.48 12.84
CA GLN A 466 -5.89 9.07 14.16
C GLN A 466 -5.20 10.44 14.33
N LEU A 467 -4.04 10.62 13.72
CA LEU A 467 -3.33 11.89 13.69
C LEU A 467 -3.91 12.87 12.66
N HIS A 468 -4.68 12.41 11.66
CA HIS A 468 -5.36 13.22 10.66
C HIS A 468 -6.75 13.65 11.13
N PRO A 469 -6.94 14.89 11.60
CA PRO A 469 -8.17 15.24 12.25
C PRO A 469 -9.32 15.40 11.24
N ARG A 470 -10.35 14.58 11.37
CA ARG A 470 -11.63 14.72 10.65
C ARG A 470 -12.67 15.24 11.64
N GLY A 471 -13.16 16.45 11.41
CA GLY A 471 -14.23 17.02 12.20
C GLY A 471 -15.52 16.26 11.95
N SER A 472 -16.11 15.69 12.99
CA SER A 472 -17.47 15.16 13.00
C SER A 472 -18.49 16.31 13.01
N TYR A 473 -19.78 16.01 12.82
CA TYR A 473 -20.85 16.99 13.05
C TYR A 473 -20.75 17.67 14.42
N SER A 474 -20.43 16.92 15.48
CA SER A 474 -20.26 17.45 16.83
C SER A 474 -19.08 18.44 16.95
N PHE A 475 -18.01 18.24 16.19
CA PHE A 475 -16.93 19.23 16.09
C PHE A 475 -17.43 20.55 15.49
N PHE A 476 -18.25 20.47 14.43
CA PHE A 476 -18.82 21.66 13.78
C PHE A 476 -19.83 22.38 14.67
N GLU A 477 -20.66 21.63 15.39
CA GLU A 477 -21.68 22.16 16.28
C GLU A 477 -21.08 22.91 17.49
N THR A 478 -20.00 22.37 18.06
CA THR A 478 -19.37 22.90 19.28
C THR A 478 -18.43 24.08 19.00
N LYS A 479 -17.66 24.04 17.92
CA LYS A 479 -16.64 25.06 17.65
C LYS A 479 -17.21 26.36 17.09
N ARG A 480 -18.20 26.30 16.18
CA ARG A 480 -18.94 27.44 15.55
C ARG A 480 -18.06 28.60 15.00
N ALA A 481 -18.66 29.48 14.20
CA ALA A 481 -18.12 30.78 13.79
C ALA A 481 -16.65 30.77 13.26
N LYS A 482 -15.73 31.48 13.94
CA LYS A 482 -14.35 31.73 13.45
C LYS A 482 -13.50 30.46 13.33
N VAL A 483 -13.61 29.53 14.28
CA VAL A 483 -12.82 28.28 14.26
C VAL A 483 -13.22 27.44 13.05
N PHE A 484 -14.53 27.30 12.82
CA PHE A 484 -15.06 26.61 11.66
C PHE A 484 -14.58 27.24 10.35
N TYR A 485 -14.65 28.58 10.26
CA TYR A 485 -14.16 29.28 9.08
C TYR A 485 -12.67 29.04 8.83
N THR A 486 -11.81 29.17 9.86
CA THR A 486 -10.38 28.88 9.76
C THR A 486 -10.11 27.42 9.41
N TRP A 487 -10.90 26.49 9.95
CA TRP A 487 -10.80 25.06 9.68
C TRP A 487 -11.08 24.72 8.22
N ALA A 488 -12.19 25.24 7.69
CA ALA A 488 -12.66 24.95 6.34
C ALA A 488 -11.86 25.73 5.27
N MET A 489 -11.57 27.01 5.53
CA MET A 489 -11.01 27.94 4.54
C MET A 489 -9.50 28.11 4.64
N GLY A 490 -8.88 27.63 5.72
CA GLY A 490 -7.44 27.65 5.90
C GLY A 490 -6.76 26.42 5.30
N SER A 491 -5.50 26.59 4.90
CA SER A 491 -4.59 25.48 4.57
C SER A 491 -4.44 24.49 5.72
N ASN A 492 -3.71 23.40 5.49
CA ASN A 492 -3.38 22.40 6.52
C ASN A 492 -2.38 22.93 7.57
N PHE A 493 -2.80 23.94 8.34
CA PHE A 493 -2.05 24.46 9.48
C PHE A 493 -1.82 23.35 10.51
N ASN A 494 -0.59 23.20 10.99
CA ASN A 494 -0.19 22.21 11.99
C ASN A 494 -1.03 22.28 13.29
N VAL A 495 -1.51 23.48 13.66
CA VAL A 495 -2.42 23.69 14.79
C VAL A 495 -3.71 22.87 14.69
N LYS A 496 -4.21 22.59 13.47
CA LYS A 496 -5.42 21.77 13.29
C LYS A 496 -5.27 20.36 13.87
N PHE A 497 -4.07 19.80 13.79
CA PHE A 497 -3.72 18.46 14.28
C PHE A 497 -3.58 18.39 15.81
N ARG A 498 -3.72 19.55 16.50
CA ARG A 498 -3.78 19.65 17.97
C ARG A 498 -5.21 19.78 18.50
N MET A 499 -6.22 19.88 17.63
CA MET A 499 -7.61 20.01 18.07
C MET A 499 -8.19 18.69 18.59
N ILE A 500 -7.73 17.56 18.05
CA ILE A 500 -8.13 16.20 18.42
C ILE A 500 -6.92 15.27 18.33
N GLY A 501 -7.08 13.99 18.69
CA GLY A 501 -6.02 12.99 18.62
C GLY A 501 -5.22 12.84 19.91
N PRO A 502 -4.19 11.97 19.91
CA PRO A 502 -3.43 11.59 21.11
C PRO A 502 -2.62 12.76 21.69
N TRP A 503 -2.28 13.74 20.86
CA TRP A 503 -1.51 14.91 21.24
C TRP A 503 -2.36 16.19 21.35
N LYS A 504 -3.64 16.06 21.68
CA LYS A 504 -4.58 17.20 21.69
C LYS A 504 -4.18 18.30 22.68
N LEU A 505 -4.35 19.55 22.27
CA LEU A 505 -4.13 20.77 23.04
C LEU A 505 -5.26 21.77 22.72
N GLU A 506 -6.48 21.30 22.92
CA GLU A 506 -7.69 21.85 22.30
C GLU A 506 -7.92 23.34 22.59
N LYS A 507 -7.74 23.79 23.85
CA LYS A 507 -8.01 25.17 24.26
C LYS A 507 -7.07 26.17 23.58
N GLU A 508 -5.79 25.86 23.51
CA GLU A 508 -4.76 26.73 22.94
C GLU A 508 -4.84 26.71 21.42
N ALA A 509 -4.99 25.53 20.82
CA ALA A 509 -5.21 25.37 19.39
C ALA A 509 -6.46 26.16 18.94
N GLU A 510 -7.55 26.10 19.71
CA GLU A 510 -8.76 26.88 19.42
C GLU A 510 -8.50 28.39 19.47
N SER A 511 -7.77 28.87 20.48
CA SER A 511 -7.41 30.28 20.59
C SER A 511 -6.59 30.77 19.38
N ILE A 512 -5.58 29.99 18.96
CA ILE A 512 -4.76 30.29 17.79
C ILE A 512 -5.61 30.32 16.52
N MET A 513 -6.51 29.34 16.37
CA MET A 513 -7.43 29.25 15.23
C MET A 513 -8.44 30.40 15.16
N ARG A 514 -8.95 30.90 16.30
CA ARG A 514 -9.88 32.04 16.38
C ARG A 514 -9.23 33.38 16.09
N ASN A 515 -7.93 33.48 16.32
CA ASN A 515 -7.18 34.72 16.31
C ASN A 515 -6.19 34.77 15.13
N GLU A 516 -4.94 34.37 15.35
CA GLU A 516 -3.84 34.43 14.36
C GLU A 516 -4.26 33.87 13.00
N LEU A 517 -4.69 32.61 12.98
CA LEU A 517 -4.98 31.90 11.74
C LEU A 517 -6.26 32.43 11.06
N TYR A 518 -7.29 32.80 11.84
CA TYR A 518 -8.48 33.45 11.29
C TYR A 518 -8.14 34.77 10.58
N ASN A 519 -7.21 35.54 11.14
CA ASN A 519 -6.81 36.83 10.57
C ASN A 519 -6.10 36.67 9.23
N VAL A 520 -5.19 35.70 9.08
CA VAL A 520 -4.54 35.46 7.77
C VAL A 520 -5.50 34.85 6.74
N VAL A 521 -6.40 33.95 7.15
CA VAL A 521 -7.38 33.34 6.23
C VAL A 521 -8.33 34.40 5.64
N LYS A 522 -8.70 35.42 6.43
CA LYS A 522 -9.49 36.58 5.96
C LYS A 522 -8.75 37.52 5.01
N ARG A 523 -7.40 37.54 4.99
CA ARG A 523 -6.62 38.45 4.13
C ARG A 523 -6.77 38.16 2.63
N SER A 524 -7.43 37.06 2.26
CA SER A 524 -7.61 36.62 0.87
C SER A 524 -8.20 37.68 -0.08
N GLY A 525 -8.86 38.73 0.45
CA GLY A 525 -8.91 40.08 -0.15
C GLY A 525 -9.52 40.20 -1.55
N GLY A 526 -10.03 39.12 -2.13
CA GLY A 526 -10.47 39.06 -3.51
C GLY A 526 -11.48 37.95 -3.71
N TRP A 527 -12.70 38.34 -4.10
CA TRP A 527 -13.79 37.43 -4.43
C TRP A 527 -13.37 36.35 -5.44
N VAL A 528 -12.52 36.71 -6.41
CA VAL A 528 -12.00 35.77 -7.42
C VAL A 528 -11.25 34.61 -6.78
N TYR A 529 -10.35 34.87 -5.83
CA TYR A 529 -9.58 33.82 -5.18
C TYR A 529 -10.44 32.93 -4.28
N LEU A 530 -11.33 33.53 -3.48
CA LEU A 530 -12.28 32.80 -2.65
C LEU A 530 -13.21 31.90 -3.47
N ALA A 531 -13.77 32.46 -4.55
CA ALA A 531 -14.67 31.73 -5.42
C ALA A 531 -13.95 30.58 -6.12
N THR A 532 -12.76 30.82 -6.66
CA THR A 532 -12.10 29.86 -7.55
C THR A 532 -11.29 28.78 -6.84
N TYR A 533 -10.61 29.11 -5.73
CA TYR A 533 -9.82 28.12 -4.98
C TYR A 533 -10.61 27.41 -3.89
N THR A 534 -11.79 27.91 -3.52
CA THR A 534 -12.56 27.32 -2.42
C THR A 534 -14.00 27.00 -2.80
N LEU A 535 -14.80 27.96 -3.27
CA LEU A 535 -16.22 27.68 -3.54
C LEU A 535 -16.43 26.74 -4.73
N VAL A 536 -15.74 26.97 -5.85
CA VAL A 536 -15.90 26.13 -7.07
C VAL A 536 -15.50 24.67 -6.82
N PRO A 537 -14.31 24.36 -6.26
CA PRO A 537 -13.96 22.99 -5.90
C PRO A 537 -14.95 22.40 -4.90
N PHE A 538 -15.40 23.19 -3.92
CA PHE A 538 -16.41 22.76 -2.95
C PHE A 538 -17.72 22.35 -3.61
N PHE A 539 -18.27 23.14 -4.53
CA PHE A 539 -19.50 22.79 -5.23
C PHE A 539 -19.33 21.59 -6.16
N ILE A 540 -18.20 21.50 -6.88
CA ILE A 540 -17.94 20.39 -7.81
C ILE A 540 -17.70 19.10 -7.03
N PHE A 541 -16.62 19.05 -6.24
CA PHE A 541 -16.20 17.83 -5.56
C PHE A 541 -17.03 17.52 -4.32
N GLY A 542 -17.64 18.53 -3.70
CA GLY A 542 -18.60 18.33 -2.62
C GLY A 542 -19.90 17.73 -3.12
N ALA A 543 -20.46 18.20 -4.25
CA ALA A 543 -21.63 17.56 -4.85
C ALA A 543 -21.33 16.12 -5.29
N MET A 544 -20.17 15.89 -5.92
CA MET A 544 -19.72 14.53 -6.25
C MET A 544 -19.54 13.66 -5.01
N SER A 545 -18.97 14.21 -3.93
CA SER A 545 -18.80 13.47 -2.67
C SER A 545 -20.14 13.15 -2.03
N MET A 546 -21.09 14.08 -2.02
CA MET A 546 -22.46 13.84 -1.54
C MET A 546 -23.16 12.78 -2.37
N ALA A 547 -23.00 12.80 -3.70
CA ALA A 547 -23.56 11.76 -4.56
C ALA A 547 -22.94 10.38 -4.28
N LEU A 548 -21.63 10.33 -4.02
CA LEU A 548 -20.93 9.09 -3.67
C LEU A 548 -21.29 8.58 -2.27
N TYR A 549 -21.42 9.45 -1.28
CA TYR A 549 -21.90 9.07 0.06
C TYR A 549 -23.38 8.70 0.06
N ALA A 550 -24.21 9.37 -0.75
CA ALA A 550 -25.61 8.99 -0.93
C ALA A 550 -25.70 7.64 -1.63
N TRP A 551 -24.84 7.38 -2.62
CA TRP A 551 -24.72 6.07 -3.26
C TRP A 551 -24.29 4.99 -2.26
N ASP A 552 -23.24 5.25 -1.47
CA ASP A 552 -22.78 4.31 -0.44
C ASP A 552 -23.84 4.11 0.64
N GLY A 553 -24.54 5.16 1.07
CA GLY A 553 -25.68 5.05 1.98
C GLY A 553 -26.88 4.32 1.37
N ILE A 554 -27.14 4.46 0.07
CA ILE A 554 -28.17 3.65 -0.63
C ILE A 554 -27.71 2.19 -0.69
N CYS A 555 -26.44 1.92 -0.99
CA CYS A 555 -25.87 0.58 -0.96
C CYS A 555 -25.90 -0.02 0.45
N ASP A 556 -25.64 0.77 1.49
CA ASP A 556 -25.65 0.36 2.90
C ASP A 556 -27.08 0.17 3.41
N CYS A 557 -28.04 1.02 3.00
CA CYS A 557 -29.46 0.84 3.30
C CYS A 557 -30.03 -0.35 2.52
N PHE A 558 -29.60 -0.56 1.27
CA PHE A 558 -29.94 -1.76 0.51
C PHE A 558 -29.34 -2.97 1.23
N ALA A 559 -28.07 -2.92 1.62
CA ALA A 559 -27.46 -3.95 2.43
C ALA A 559 -28.20 -4.17 3.75
N ALA A 560 -28.57 -3.14 4.51
CA ALA A 560 -29.27 -3.28 5.79
C ALA A 560 -30.72 -3.76 5.64
N CYS A 561 -31.46 -3.30 4.62
CA CYS A 561 -32.80 -3.81 4.30
C CYS A 561 -32.77 -5.25 3.79
N PHE A 562 -31.60 -5.76 3.42
CA PHE A 562 -31.36 -7.10 2.94
C PHE A 562 -30.17 -7.78 3.70
N ASP A 563 -29.93 -7.54 5.01
CA ASP A 563 -28.67 -7.77 5.82
C ASP A 563 -27.37 -8.16 5.04
N LEU A 564 -26.99 -7.49 3.96
CA LEU A 564 -25.72 -7.72 3.28
C LEU A 564 -24.54 -7.08 4.05
N GLY A 565 -24.63 -6.96 5.38
CA GLY A 565 -23.62 -6.32 6.21
C GLY A 565 -22.32 -7.13 6.26
N GLU A 566 -21.20 -6.50 5.89
CA GLU A 566 -19.85 -7.05 6.05
C GLU A 566 -19.56 -7.31 7.55
N ASP A 567 -19.65 -8.58 7.95
CA ASP A 567 -19.12 -9.08 9.21
C ASP A 567 -17.61 -8.81 9.27
N ARG A 568 -17.20 -7.85 10.11
CA ARG A 568 -15.81 -7.72 10.56
C ARG A 568 -15.44 -8.95 11.38
N ARG A 569 -14.82 -9.92 10.70
CA ARG A 569 -14.32 -11.17 11.29
C ARG A 569 -13.21 -10.91 12.31
N VAL A 570 -13.58 -10.84 13.58
CA VAL A 570 -12.75 -11.31 14.69
C VAL A 570 -13.42 -12.57 15.22
N GLY A 571 -13.04 -13.72 14.67
CA GLY A 571 -13.52 -15.03 15.12
C GLY A 571 -12.47 -15.69 16.02
N ALA A 572 -12.73 -15.74 17.32
CA ALA A 572 -12.11 -16.72 18.20
C ALA A 572 -12.81 -18.07 17.98
N VAL A 573 -12.05 -19.12 17.65
CA VAL A 573 -12.58 -20.50 17.58
C VAL A 573 -12.13 -21.25 18.82
N ALA A 574 -13.06 -21.45 19.76
CA ALA A 574 -12.92 -22.41 20.84
C ALA A 574 -13.14 -23.83 20.29
N GLY A 575 -12.23 -24.78 20.59
CA GLY A 575 -12.57 -26.21 20.51
C GLY A 575 -11.54 -27.23 19.99
N LEU A 576 -10.31 -26.85 19.63
CA LEU A 576 -9.28 -27.82 19.22
C LEU A 576 -8.17 -27.95 20.27
N THR A 577 -8.52 -28.46 21.44
CA THR A 577 -7.54 -28.78 22.47
C THR A 577 -6.93 -30.17 22.20
N GLU A 578 -5.60 -30.19 22.00
CA GLU A 578 -4.70 -31.37 22.01
C GLU A 578 -4.51 -32.20 20.72
N SER A 579 -4.06 -31.59 19.62
CA SER A 579 -3.50 -32.35 18.48
C SER A 579 -1.99 -32.10 18.31
N THR A 580 -1.24 -33.10 17.81
CA THR A 580 0.20 -32.96 17.54
C THR A 580 0.42 -32.49 16.11
N ILE A 581 1.00 -31.31 15.93
CA ILE A 581 1.42 -30.77 14.64
C ILE A 581 2.77 -31.40 14.27
N THR A 582 2.88 -31.96 13.07
CA THR A 582 4.13 -32.55 12.55
C THR A 582 4.57 -31.82 11.29
N LEU A 583 5.73 -31.17 11.34
CA LEU A 583 6.31 -30.38 10.25
C LEU A 583 7.44 -31.14 9.52
N GLY A 584 7.32 -32.46 9.39
CA GLY A 584 8.33 -33.31 8.73
C GLY A 584 9.73 -33.13 9.33
N LYS A 585 10.69 -32.64 8.52
CA LYS A 585 12.10 -32.41 8.93
C LYS A 585 12.25 -31.44 10.12
N TYR A 586 11.24 -30.63 10.40
CA TYR A 586 11.27 -29.64 11.48
C TYR A 586 10.83 -30.20 12.84
N GLY A 587 10.30 -31.43 12.89
CA GLY A 587 9.86 -32.09 14.12
C GLY A 587 8.36 -31.96 14.39
N SER A 588 7.94 -32.38 15.58
CA SER A 588 6.55 -32.42 16.02
C SER A 588 6.35 -31.70 17.34
N PHE A 589 5.26 -30.95 17.48
CA PHE A 589 4.91 -30.21 18.69
C PHE A 589 3.38 -30.13 18.88
N PRO A 590 2.89 -29.98 20.13
CA PRO A 590 1.47 -29.83 20.43
C PRO A 590 0.87 -28.52 19.85
N SER A 591 -0.36 -28.60 19.32
CA SER A 591 -1.07 -27.46 18.71
C SER A 591 -1.33 -26.31 19.69
N ASN A 592 -1.52 -26.61 20.98
CA ASN A 592 -1.71 -25.63 22.05
C ASN A 592 -0.54 -24.64 22.20
N LEU A 593 0.66 -24.94 21.67
CA LEU A 593 1.78 -24.01 21.71
C LEU A 593 1.62 -22.83 20.75
N ILE A 594 0.70 -22.92 19.79
CA ILE A 594 0.43 -21.87 18.79
C ILE A 594 -1.03 -21.40 18.74
N ILE A 595 -1.97 -22.13 19.35
CA ILE A 595 -3.37 -21.69 19.50
C ILE A 595 -3.41 -20.44 20.40
N ASP A 596 -4.30 -19.48 20.09
CA ASP A 596 -4.43 -18.17 20.73
C ASP A 596 -3.16 -17.30 20.73
N ARG A 597 -2.19 -17.63 19.86
CA ARG A 597 -1.03 -16.79 19.58
C ARG A 597 -1.27 -15.96 18.33
N PRO A 598 -0.78 -14.70 18.30
CA PRO A 598 -0.81 -13.90 17.08
C PRO A 598 -0.13 -14.62 15.91
N TYR A 599 -0.69 -14.45 14.72
CA TYR A 599 -0.03 -14.81 13.47
C TYR A 599 1.25 -13.98 13.27
N HIS A 600 2.10 -14.41 12.34
CA HIS A 600 3.38 -13.81 11.91
C HIS A 600 4.57 -13.96 12.85
N PHE A 601 4.44 -14.66 13.98
CA PHE A 601 5.60 -15.04 14.79
C PHE A 601 6.36 -16.23 14.18
N THR A 602 7.70 -16.11 14.12
CA THR A 602 8.58 -17.24 13.82
C THR A 602 8.94 -17.99 15.10
N TYR A 603 8.83 -19.31 15.05
CA TYR A 603 9.16 -20.22 16.13
C TYR A 603 10.37 -21.08 15.73
N GLU A 604 11.31 -21.27 16.67
CA GLU A 604 12.39 -22.25 16.61
C GLU A 604 11.99 -23.47 17.45
N VAL A 605 12.08 -24.66 16.85
CA VAL A 605 11.79 -25.93 17.53
C VAL A 605 12.98 -26.30 18.41
N GLN A 606 12.73 -26.48 19.70
CA GLN A 606 13.72 -26.85 20.71
C GLN A 606 13.55 -28.30 21.16
N ASP A 607 14.63 -28.90 21.68
CA ASP A 607 14.57 -30.24 22.26
C ASP A 607 13.68 -30.29 23.51
N LYS A 608 13.11 -31.47 23.76
CA LYS A 608 12.35 -31.78 24.97
C LYS A 608 13.25 -31.73 26.21
N ARG A 609 12.74 -31.24 27.34
CA ARG A 609 13.44 -31.33 28.64
C ARG A 609 13.29 -32.74 29.24
N GLU A 610 14.15 -33.11 30.18
CA GLU A 610 13.98 -34.37 30.94
C GLU A 610 12.59 -34.40 31.60
N GLY A 611 11.79 -35.42 31.26
CA GLY A 611 10.41 -35.59 31.73
C GLY A 611 9.31 -35.08 30.79
N GLU A 612 9.63 -34.32 29.74
CA GLU A 612 8.64 -33.84 28.75
C GLU A 612 8.50 -34.84 27.58
N THR A 613 7.27 -35.03 27.07
CA THR A 613 6.96 -35.92 25.94
C THR A 613 7.01 -35.23 24.58
N PHE A 614 7.19 -33.91 24.54
CA PHE A 614 7.08 -33.09 23.33
C PHE A 614 8.19 -32.03 23.17
N ALA A 615 8.42 -31.58 21.94
CA ALA A 615 9.36 -30.51 21.61
C ALA A 615 8.76 -29.13 21.94
N ARG A 616 9.59 -28.21 22.45
CA ARG A 616 9.15 -26.85 22.81
C ARG A 616 9.31 -25.89 21.63
N LEU A 617 8.54 -24.80 21.67
CA LEU A 617 8.68 -23.70 20.71
C LEU A 617 9.25 -22.46 21.41
N ARG A 618 10.26 -21.85 20.79
CA ARG A 618 10.78 -20.54 21.16
C ARG A 618 10.44 -19.54 20.08
N VAL A 619 9.80 -18.42 20.43
CA VAL A 619 9.65 -17.29 19.49
C VAL A 619 11.02 -16.73 19.17
N VAL A 620 11.35 -16.66 17.88
CA VAL A 620 12.60 -16.10 17.37
C VAL A 620 12.38 -14.60 17.21
N PRO A 621 13.14 -13.76 17.94
CA PRO A 621 13.06 -12.31 17.76
C PRO A 621 13.47 -11.92 16.34
N ALA A 622 12.88 -10.86 15.79
CA ALA A 622 13.21 -10.32 14.47
C ALA A 622 14.72 -10.08 14.29
N LYS A 623 15.40 -9.72 15.37
CA LYS A 623 16.85 -9.56 15.43
C LYS A 623 17.64 -10.84 15.07
N GLU A 624 17.20 -12.02 15.55
CA GLU A 624 17.83 -13.31 15.25
C GLU A 624 17.44 -13.85 13.86
N LEU A 625 16.34 -13.34 13.28
CA LEU A 625 15.91 -13.64 11.91
C LEU A 625 16.75 -12.91 10.87
N ASN A 626 17.06 -11.64 11.12
CA ASN A 626 17.71 -10.74 10.15
C ASN A 626 19.24 -10.62 10.37
N ALA A 627 19.81 -11.46 11.22
CA ALA A 627 21.23 -11.37 11.62
C ALA A 627 22.21 -11.51 10.45
N ASP A 628 21.86 -12.27 9.41
CA ASP A 628 22.71 -12.48 8.23
C ASP A 628 22.60 -11.30 7.23
N ASP A 629 21.42 -10.68 7.06
CA ASP A 629 21.25 -9.46 6.25
C ASP A 629 21.97 -8.25 6.86
N LEU A 630 22.07 -8.24 8.20
CA LEU A 630 22.87 -7.28 8.98
C LEU A 630 24.39 -7.54 8.84
N ALA A 631 24.81 -8.75 8.46
CA ALA A 631 26.21 -9.09 8.24
C ALA A 631 26.68 -8.72 6.82
N ASP A 632 25.83 -8.87 5.80
CA ASP A 632 26.13 -8.47 4.40
C ASP A 632 26.36 -6.95 4.28
N THR A 633 25.60 -6.14 5.02
CA THR A 633 25.76 -4.66 5.07
C THR A 633 27.07 -4.21 5.73
N SER A 634 27.67 -5.06 6.57
CA SER A 634 28.95 -4.74 7.23
C SER A 634 30.19 -4.99 6.36
N ALA A 635 30.07 -5.82 5.31
CA ALA A 635 31.20 -6.22 4.47
C ALA A 635 31.38 -5.36 3.21
N GLU A 636 30.30 -4.77 2.69
CA GLU A 636 30.37 -3.81 1.57
C GLU A 636 30.98 -2.44 1.99
N ALA A 637 31.21 -2.23 3.28
CA ALA A 637 31.55 -0.94 3.86
C ALA A 637 33.04 -0.71 4.14
N THR A 638 33.93 -1.44 3.45
CA THR A 638 35.37 -1.14 3.51
C THR A 638 35.75 -0.34 2.27
N GLU A 639 35.63 0.99 2.32
CA GLU A 639 36.24 1.85 1.30
C GLU A 639 37.78 1.86 1.50
N PRO A 640 38.58 1.89 0.41
CA PRO A 640 40.04 1.91 0.52
C PRO A 640 40.53 3.28 1.02
N ALA A 641 41.64 3.28 1.75
CA ALA A 641 42.29 4.49 2.22
C ALA A 641 43.04 5.19 1.05
N GLU A 642 43.23 6.50 1.14
CA GLU A 642 44.09 7.25 0.22
C GLU A 642 45.53 6.69 0.25
N GLY A 643 45.91 5.90 -0.76
CA GLY A 643 47.27 5.34 -0.91
C GLY A 643 47.36 4.05 -1.74
N ASP A 644 46.28 3.27 -1.86
CA ASP A 644 46.34 1.93 -2.46
C ASP A 644 46.47 1.97 -4.01
N GLU A 645 47.53 1.36 -4.55
CA GLU A 645 47.76 1.24 -6.00
C GLU A 645 46.80 0.23 -6.65
N VAL A 646 45.92 0.73 -7.52
CA VAL A 646 45.07 -0.10 -8.38
C VAL A 646 45.88 -0.51 -9.62
N ILE A 647 46.38 -1.74 -9.63
CA ILE A 647 46.96 -2.33 -10.85
C ILE A 647 45.83 -2.61 -11.84
N ALA A 648 45.76 -1.85 -12.93
CA ALA A 648 44.79 -2.06 -13.99
C ALA A 648 45.24 -3.19 -14.95
N PRO A 649 44.50 -4.30 -15.10
CA PRO A 649 44.74 -5.27 -16.17
C PRO A 649 43.79 -5.04 -17.35
N ALA A 650 44.10 -5.67 -18.48
CA ALA A 650 43.41 -5.52 -19.76
C ALA A 650 41.97 -6.09 -19.75
N ASP A 651 41.17 -5.65 -20.74
CA ASP A 651 39.73 -5.91 -20.88
C ASP A 651 39.33 -7.37 -20.60
N GLY A 652 38.55 -7.58 -19.54
CA GLY A 652 37.92 -8.86 -19.18
C GLY A 652 38.31 -9.47 -17.83
N GLU A 653 39.07 -8.76 -16.99
CA GLU A 653 39.43 -9.21 -15.64
C GLU A 653 38.85 -8.28 -14.54
N GLU A 654 38.24 -8.88 -13.50
CA GLU A 654 37.78 -8.16 -12.30
C GLU A 654 38.96 -7.85 -11.38
N LEU A 655 38.97 -6.63 -10.84
CA LEU A 655 40.03 -6.04 -10.04
C LEU A 655 40.27 -6.80 -8.72
N THR A 656 41.53 -7.09 -8.40
CA THR A 656 41.97 -7.49 -7.05
C THR A 656 42.64 -6.30 -6.38
N LEU A 657 42.08 -5.83 -5.27
CA LEU A 657 42.67 -4.75 -4.47
C LEU A 657 43.65 -5.36 -3.47
N VAL A 658 44.85 -4.79 -3.38
CA VAL A 658 45.94 -5.23 -2.51
C VAL A 658 46.50 -3.98 -1.83
N ASP A 659 46.76 -4.04 -0.52
CA ASP A 659 47.36 -2.90 0.19
C ASP A 659 48.85 -2.72 -0.16
N GLU A 660 49.44 -1.60 0.28
CA GLU A 660 50.85 -1.24 0.08
C GLU A 660 51.86 -2.32 0.58
N THR A 661 51.41 -3.28 1.39
CA THR A 661 52.22 -4.39 1.93
C THR A 661 52.08 -5.70 1.16
N GLY A 662 51.25 -5.72 0.11
CA GLY A 662 50.97 -6.92 -0.69
C GLY A 662 49.87 -7.81 -0.12
N LYS A 663 49.04 -7.32 0.82
CA LYS A 663 47.93 -8.05 1.42
C LYS A 663 46.63 -7.80 0.65
N VAL A 664 46.00 -8.88 0.18
CA VAL A 664 44.77 -8.81 -0.64
C VAL A 664 43.58 -8.31 0.18
N LEU A 665 43.03 -7.16 -0.18
CA LEU A 665 41.91 -6.44 0.44
C LEU A 665 40.54 -6.91 -0.08
N ILE A 666 40.43 -7.22 -1.39
CA ILE A 666 39.20 -7.74 -2.01
C ILE A 666 39.56 -8.96 -2.87
N ARG A 667 38.98 -10.12 -2.54
CA ARG A 667 39.22 -11.40 -3.24
C ARG A 667 38.15 -11.64 -4.29
N SER A 668 38.55 -12.01 -5.51
CA SER A 668 37.62 -12.50 -6.54
C SER A 668 37.35 -14.00 -6.35
N ASN A 669 36.11 -14.44 -6.56
CA ASN A 669 35.73 -15.85 -6.48
C ASN A 669 36.17 -16.67 -7.72
N ARG A 670 36.80 -16.05 -8.73
CA ARG A 670 37.09 -16.65 -10.05
C ARG A 670 38.03 -17.85 -10.00
N GLU A 671 38.94 -17.92 -9.02
CA GLU A 671 39.88 -19.04 -8.83
C GLU A 671 39.40 -20.10 -7.83
N ILE A 672 38.21 -19.93 -7.23
CA ILE A 672 37.68 -20.89 -6.26
C ILE A 672 37.10 -22.10 -7.01
N ILE A 673 37.91 -23.14 -7.17
CA ILE A 673 37.45 -24.45 -7.63
C ILE A 673 36.69 -25.13 -6.46
N ASP A 674 35.37 -25.21 -6.56
CA ASP A 674 34.48 -25.79 -5.54
C ASP A 674 34.55 -27.34 -5.60
N ASP A 675 35.67 -27.89 -5.12
CA ASP A 675 35.91 -29.33 -5.05
C ASP A 675 35.31 -29.93 -3.75
N SER A 676 34.60 -31.05 -3.89
CA SER A 676 34.04 -31.84 -2.78
C SER A 676 35.08 -32.25 -1.74
N ALA A 677 36.36 -32.34 -2.11
CA ALA A 677 37.47 -32.65 -1.22
C ALA A 677 37.77 -31.56 -0.15
N ARG A 678 37.21 -30.34 -0.29
CA ARG A 678 37.48 -29.23 0.65
C ARG A 678 36.67 -29.32 1.96
N GLN A 679 35.65 -30.19 2.02
CA GLN A 679 34.87 -30.45 3.22
C GLN A 679 35.39 -31.73 3.90
N THR A 680 36.03 -31.58 5.06
CA THR A 680 36.67 -32.71 5.76
C THR A 680 35.73 -33.49 6.67
N LEU A 681 34.55 -32.94 6.99
CA LEU A 681 33.55 -33.61 7.83
C LEU A 681 32.87 -34.74 7.04
N LYS A 682 32.95 -35.97 7.54
CA LYS A 682 32.39 -37.13 6.84
C LYS A 682 30.85 -37.10 6.85
N PRO A 683 30.18 -37.59 5.80
CA PRO A 683 28.71 -37.68 5.77
C PRO A 683 28.11 -38.44 6.97
N GLU A 684 28.81 -39.46 7.45
CA GLU A 684 28.43 -40.27 8.63
C GLU A 684 28.44 -39.45 9.93
N GLU A 685 29.41 -38.56 10.11
CA GLU A 685 29.50 -37.66 11.28
C GLU A 685 28.41 -36.58 11.24
N ILE A 686 28.06 -36.11 10.04
CA ILE A 686 26.93 -35.18 9.83
C ILE A 686 25.61 -35.87 10.17
N GLU A 687 25.42 -37.12 9.76
CA GLU A 687 24.27 -37.95 10.13
C GLU A 687 24.18 -38.17 11.64
N GLU A 688 25.29 -38.46 12.30
CA GLU A 688 25.35 -38.66 13.75
C GLU A 688 25.00 -37.38 14.52
N LEU A 689 25.53 -36.23 14.11
CA LEU A 689 25.19 -34.93 14.70
C LEU A 689 23.71 -34.56 14.48
N LYS A 690 23.13 -34.89 13.33
CA LYS A 690 21.68 -34.70 13.08
C LYS A 690 20.81 -35.57 13.98
N ARG A 691 21.29 -36.73 14.45
CA ARG A 691 20.55 -37.63 15.37
C ARG A 691 20.52 -37.12 16.81
N LYS A 692 21.36 -36.13 17.19
CA LYS A 692 21.45 -35.59 18.56
C LYS A 692 20.34 -34.60 18.97
N GLY A 693 19.36 -34.32 18.11
CA GLY A 693 18.19 -33.48 18.46
C GLY A 693 18.07 -32.17 17.67
N ALA A 694 17.05 -31.37 17.98
CA ALA A 694 16.71 -30.09 17.35
C ALA A 694 17.75 -28.99 17.64
N SER A 695 18.46 -29.06 18.78
CA SER A 695 19.50 -28.10 19.17
C SER A 695 20.83 -28.34 18.44
N ALA A 696 21.00 -29.51 17.82
CA ALA A 696 22.24 -29.90 17.12
C ALA A 696 22.51 -29.10 15.85
N GLY A 697 21.52 -28.37 15.31
CA GLY A 697 21.68 -27.57 14.09
C GLY A 697 22.73 -26.47 14.22
N LYS A 698 22.77 -25.78 15.36
CA LYS A 698 23.75 -24.71 15.64
C LYS A 698 25.17 -25.26 15.80
N GLU A 699 25.32 -26.38 16.50
CA GLU A 699 26.61 -27.08 16.65
C GLU A 699 27.11 -27.68 15.33
N LEU A 700 26.20 -28.19 14.51
CA LEU A 700 26.51 -28.75 13.20
C LEU A 700 26.99 -27.66 12.23
N ILE A 701 26.35 -26.50 12.22
CA ILE A 701 26.78 -25.36 11.40
C ILE A 701 28.17 -24.90 11.86
N ALA A 702 28.40 -24.78 13.17
CA ALA A 702 29.71 -24.42 13.71
C ALA A 702 30.79 -25.43 13.29
N LYS A 703 30.54 -26.74 13.42
CA LYS A 703 31.48 -27.78 12.97
C LYS A 703 31.73 -27.76 11.47
N LEU A 704 30.68 -27.57 10.66
CA LEU A 704 30.79 -27.49 9.19
C LEU A 704 31.60 -26.29 8.71
N LEU A 705 31.54 -25.17 9.45
CA LEU A 705 32.35 -23.99 9.18
C LEU A 705 33.82 -24.25 9.56
N LEU A 706 34.06 -24.91 10.69
CA LEU A 706 35.42 -25.25 11.16
C LEU A 706 36.12 -26.30 10.28
N SER A 707 35.38 -27.24 9.68
CA SER A 707 35.91 -28.34 8.87
C SER A 707 36.09 -28.01 7.39
N HIS A 708 35.79 -26.77 6.98
CA HIS A 708 35.89 -26.32 5.60
C HIS A 708 37.26 -25.68 5.34
N THR A 709 38.12 -26.39 4.61
CA THR A 709 39.55 -26.07 4.45
C THR A 709 39.86 -24.78 3.70
N ALA A 710 38.95 -24.30 2.85
CA ALA A 710 39.10 -23.07 2.08
C ALA A 710 38.02 -22.02 2.42
N ILE A 711 37.52 -22.02 3.67
CA ILE A 711 36.43 -21.12 4.05
C ILE A 711 36.88 -19.67 4.15
N ASP A 712 38.15 -19.48 4.49
CA ASP A 712 38.90 -18.24 4.51
C ASP A 712 39.13 -17.65 3.11
N GLN A 713 39.11 -18.48 2.06
CA GLN A 713 39.22 -18.04 0.66
C GLN A 713 37.92 -17.42 0.11
N LYS A 714 36.77 -17.60 0.79
CA LYS A 714 35.47 -17.08 0.34
C LYS A 714 35.30 -15.60 0.71
N THR A 715 34.70 -14.81 -0.18
CA THR A 715 34.29 -13.43 0.14
C THR A 715 33.27 -13.40 1.27
N ALA A 716 33.17 -12.27 1.98
CA ALA A 716 32.20 -12.10 3.06
C ALA A 716 30.75 -12.37 2.61
N TYR A 717 30.36 -11.87 1.43
CA TYR A 717 29.08 -12.18 0.79
C TYR A 717 28.89 -13.68 0.53
N SER A 718 29.92 -14.36 0.04
CA SER A 718 29.88 -15.81 -0.22
C SER A 718 29.82 -16.62 1.08
N LEU A 719 30.47 -16.16 2.14
CA LEU A 719 30.45 -16.74 3.47
C LEU A 719 29.09 -16.54 4.15
N ALA A 720 28.52 -15.34 4.08
CA ALA A 720 27.19 -15.02 4.59
C ALA A 720 26.12 -15.84 3.87
N LYS A 721 26.16 -15.88 2.53
CA LYS A 721 25.33 -16.76 1.71
C LYS A 721 25.52 -18.24 2.09
N TYR A 722 26.75 -18.68 2.34
CA TYR A 722 27.02 -20.06 2.78
C TYR A 722 26.43 -20.34 4.18
N LYS A 723 26.60 -19.43 5.14
CA LYS A 723 26.03 -19.52 6.50
C LYS A 723 24.51 -19.54 6.44
N LEU A 724 23.88 -18.62 5.72
CA LEU A 724 22.43 -18.54 5.55
C LEU A 724 21.89 -19.84 4.93
N LEU A 725 22.57 -20.38 3.90
CA LEU A 725 22.22 -21.67 3.31
C LEU A 725 22.35 -22.83 4.33
N LYS A 726 23.38 -22.84 5.19
CA LYS A 726 23.52 -23.88 6.22
C LYS A 726 22.52 -23.69 7.38
N THR A 727 22.25 -22.46 7.80
CA THR A 727 21.21 -22.08 8.76
C THR A 727 19.84 -22.55 8.28
N LYS A 728 19.46 -22.22 7.04
CA LYS A 728 18.21 -22.68 6.41
C LYS A 728 18.17 -24.21 6.25
N LYS A 729 19.32 -24.87 6.12
CA LYS A 729 19.43 -26.33 5.98
C LYS A 729 19.33 -27.08 7.30
N TYR A 730 19.87 -26.54 8.40
CA TYR A 730 20.05 -27.28 9.66
C TYR A 730 19.32 -26.71 10.88
N ILE A 731 18.91 -25.43 10.88
CA ILE A 731 18.07 -24.85 11.93
C ILE A 731 16.59 -25.09 11.61
N ARG A 732 15.81 -25.44 12.64
CA ARG A 732 14.39 -25.77 12.50
C ARG A 732 13.50 -24.61 12.93
N ARG A 733 13.18 -23.71 12.01
CA ARG A 733 12.28 -22.55 12.22
C ARG A 733 11.05 -22.59 11.31
N PHE A 734 9.92 -22.05 11.78
CA PHE A 734 8.69 -21.87 11.01
C PHE A 734 7.91 -20.64 11.46
N THR A 735 7.12 -20.04 10.57
CA THR A 735 6.22 -18.91 10.90
C THR A 735 4.78 -19.35 10.71
N VAL A 736 3.89 -18.95 11.63
CA VAL A 736 2.45 -19.22 11.51
C VAL A 736 1.79 -18.04 10.80
N LEU A 737 1.05 -18.28 9.72
CA LEU A 737 0.36 -17.25 8.94
C LEU A 737 -1.16 -17.50 8.99
N PRO A 738 -2.02 -16.46 8.86
CA PRO A 738 -3.44 -16.68 8.70
C PRO A 738 -3.70 -17.43 7.39
N LEU A 739 -4.67 -18.35 7.40
CA LEU A 739 -5.04 -19.15 6.24
C LEU A 739 -6.37 -18.66 5.69
N ASP A 740 -6.32 -17.95 4.57
CA ASP A 740 -7.46 -17.58 3.74
C ASP A 740 -7.31 -18.18 2.32
N VAL A 741 -8.34 -18.05 1.48
CA VAL A 741 -8.31 -18.59 0.11
C VAL A 741 -7.18 -17.96 -0.72
N PRO A 742 -6.93 -16.64 -0.68
CA PRO A 742 -5.80 -16.02 -1.38
C PRO A 742 -4.42 -16.53 -0.95
N MET A 743 -4.19 -16.73 0.36
CA MET A 743 -2.94 -17.25 0.91
C MET A 743 -2.71 -18.70 0.51
N LEU A 744 -3.77 -19.53 0.55
CA LEU A 744 -3.69 -20.92 0.09
C LEU A 744 -3.33 -20.99 -1.41
N ALA A 745 -3.97 -20.16 -2.23
CA ALA A 745 -3.67 -20.07 -3.66
C ALA A 745 -2.22 -19.63 -3.90
N GLN A 746 -1.76 -18.58 -3.20
CA GLN A 746 -0.39 -18.10 -3.33
C GLN A 746 0.63 -19.16 -2.92
N TRP A 747 0.42 -19.84 -1.80
CA TRP A 747 1.29 -20.93 -1.36
C TRP A 747 1.32 -22.09 -2.37
N LEU A 748 0.18 -22.40 -3.00
CA LEU A 748 0.10 -23.41 -4.06
C LEU A 748 0.87 -22.99 -5.32
N LEU A 749 0.77 -21.71 -5.71
CA LEU A 749 1.50 -21.13 -6.85
C LEU A 749 3.01 -21.06 -6.62
N GLU A 750 3.44 -20.62 -5.44
CA GLU A 750 4.84 -20.26 -5.18
C GLU A 750 5.66 -21.44 -4.61
N ASP A 751 5.09 -22.18 -3.65
CA ASP A 751 5.83 -23.14 -2.82
C ASP A 751 5.46 -24.61 -3.07
N ARG A 752 4.34 -24.88 -3.76
CA ARG A 752 3.88 -26.24 -4.05
C ARG A 752 3.78 -26.50 -5.55
N ASP A 753 2.57 -26.76 -6.02
CA ASP A 753 2.31 -27.28 -7.35
C ASP A 753 1.21 -26.43 -7.97
N ALA A 754 1.64 -25.39 -8.68
CA ALA A 754 0.79 -24.42 -9.34
C ALA A 754 -0.17 -25.10 -10.34
N SER A 755 0.23 -26.22 -10.94
CA SER A 755 -0.58 -26.96 -11.90
C SER A 755 -1.86 -27.52 -11.28
N LYS A 756 -1.85 -27.84 -9.98
CA LYS A 756 -3.04 -28.34 -9.25
C LYS A 756 -4.17 -27.33 -9.16
N ILE A 757 -3.86 -26.04 -9.33
CA ILE A 757 -4.82 -24.95 -9.29
C ILE A 757 -4.90 -24.23 -10.63
N LEU A 758 -4.47 -24.89 -11.71
CA LEU A 758 -4.43 -24.34 -13.07
C LEU A 758 -3.70 -22.99 -13.15
N GLU A 759 -2.67 -22.82 -12.32
CA GLU A 759 -1.89 -21.57 -12.18
C GLU A 759 -2.77 -20.33 -11.88
N MET A 760 -3.95 -20.54 -11.28
CA MET A 760 -4.93 -19.49 -11.04
C MET A 760 -4.48 -18.52 -9.95
N ARG A 761 -4.34 -17.25 -10.33
CA ARG A 761 -3.92 -16.16 -9.45
C ARG A 761 -5.07 -15.54 -8.66
N GLN A 762 -4.73 -14.81 -7.60
CA GLN A 762 -5.69 -14.20 -6.68
C GLN A 762 -6.72 -13.31 -7.37
N GLU A 763 -6.27 -12.50 -8.32
CA GLU A 763 -7.15 -11.64 -9.10
C GLU A 763 -8.04 -12.43 -10.07
N MET A 764 -7.57 -13.56 -10.60
CA MET A 764 -8.37 -14.41 -11.49
C MET A 764 -9.48 -15.13 -10.73
N MET A 765 -9.18 -15.68 -9.55
CA MET A 765 -10.21 -16.22 -8.64
C MET A 765 -11.30 -15.19 -8.37
N ALA A 766 -10.89 -13.96 -8.05
CA ALA A 766 -11.83 -12.88 -7.78
C ALA A 766 -12.67 -12.51 -9.01
N LEU A 767 -12.05 -12.42 -10.19
CA LEU A 767 -12.76 -12.09 -11.42
C LEU A 767 -13.76 -13.18 -11.82
N VAL A 768 -13.39 -14.47 -11.70
CA VAL A 768 -14.31 -15.58 -11.99
C VAL A 768 -15.56 -15.48 -11.12
N GLY A 769 -15.39 -15.27 -9.81
CA GLY A 769 -16.54 -15.10 -8.90
C GLY A 769 -17.39 -13.87 -9.24
N CYS A 770 -16.79 -12.73 -9.60
CA CYS A 770 -17.54 -11.51 -9.94
C CYS A 770 -18.33 -11.69 -11.24
N TRP A 771 -17.71 -12.28 -12.26
CA TRP A 771 -18.33 -12.45 -13.57
C TRP A 771 -19.28 -13.64 -13.65
N ALA A 772 -19.22 -14.59 -12.70
CA ALA A 772 -20.26 -15.59 -12.50
C ALA A 772 -21.41 -15.09 -11.60
N ASP A 773 -21.41 -13.80 -11.23
CA ASP A 773 -22.40 -13.15 -10.36
C ASP A 773 -22.57 -13.87 -9.01
N VAL A 774 -21.44 -14.25 -8.41
CA VAL A 774 -21.41 -14.86 -7.07
C VAL A 774 -21.38 -13.76 -6.03
N HIS A 775 -22.44 -13.67 -5.24
CA HIS A 775 -22.66 -12.62 -4.24
C HIS A 775 -22.84 -13.19 -2.82
N TYR A 776 -22.73 -12.30 -1.83
CA TYR A 776 -22.92 -12.58 -0.40
C TYR A 776 -24.32 -13.14 -0.13
N GLY A 777 -24.42 -14.01 0.88
CA GLY A 777 -25.64 -14.67 1.30
C GLY A 777 -26.78 -13.66 1.49
N GLY A 778 -27.85 -13.83 0.73
CA GLY A 778 -29.05 -13.02 0.86
C GLY A 778 -29.66 -13.17 2.25
N VAL A 779 -30.34 -12.12 2.68
CA VAL A 779 -30.99 -12.12 3.99
C VAL A 779 -32.40 -12.57 3.86
N PRO A 780 -32.85 -13.42 4.80
CA PRO A 780 -34.21 -13.91 4.77
C PRO A 780 -35.15 -12.71 4.91
N THR A 781 -35.74 -12.30 3.79
CA THR A 781 -36.96 -11.49 3.81
C THR A 781 -38.14 -12.44 4.09
N GLU A 782 -39.05 -12.02 4.98
CA GLU A 782 -40.13 -12.87 5.51
C GLU A 782 -41.22 -13.24 4.48
N GLU A 783 -41.05 -12.92 3.19
CA GLU A 783 -42.08 -13.14 2.17
C GLU A 783 -41.90 -14.49 1.42
N PRO A 784 -42.85 -15.44 1.50
CA PRO A 784 -42.73 -16.78 0.91
C PRO A 784 -42.86 -16.84 -0.63
N SER A 785 -42.97 -15.72 -1.34
CA SER A 785 -43.43 -15.69 -2.73
C SER A 785 -42.37 -15.42 -3.81
N GLN A 786 -41.10 -15.22 -3.45
CA GLN A 786 -40.00 -15.07 -4.42
C GLN A 786 -38.79 -15.97 -4.09
N PRO A 787 -38.24 -16.71 -5.06
CA PRO A 787 -37.01 -17.48 -4.84
C PRO A 787 -35.79 -16.54 -4.82
N GLN A 788 -35.44 -15.99 -3.64
CA GLN A 788 -34.25 -15.12 -3.45
C GLN A 788 -32.93 -15.90 -3.24
N ASN A 789 -32.80 -17.12 -3.79
CA ASN A 789 -31.65 -17.99 -3.51
C ASN A 789 -30.94 -18.39 -4.81
N GLY A 790 -29.63 -18.10 -4.89
CA GLY A 790 -28.83 -18.39 -6.08
C GLY A 790 -28.36 -19.84 -6.13
N ARG A 791 -28.36 -20.43 -7.32
CA ARG A 791 -27.77 -21.76 -7.58
C ARG A 791 -26.66 -21.59 -8.61
N TRP A 792 -25.42 -21.90 -8.24
CA TRP A 792 -24.28 -21.80 -9.15
C TRP A 792 -23.82 -23.17 -9.60
N LEU A 793 -23.62 -23.29 -10.91
CA LEU A 793 -23.02 -24.48 -11.51
C LEU A 793 -21.51 -24.24 -11.63
N VAL A 794 -20.73 -25.20 -11.16
CA VAL A 794 -19.27 -25.07 -11.10
C VAL A 794 -18.61 -26.28 -11.73
N VAL A 795 -17.62 -26.06 -12.60
CA VAL A 795 -16.72 -27.11 -13.06
C VAL A 795 -15.33 -26.78 -12.56
N ASP A 796 -14.80 -27.60 -11.65
CA ASP A 796 -13.59 -27.29 -10.89
C ASP A 796 -12.56 -28.43 -10.93
N ASP A 797 -11.45 -28.22 -11.65
CA ASP A 797 -10.27 -29.08 -11.62
C ASP A 797 -9.15 -28.50 -10.71
N THR A 798 -9.39 -27.38 -10.02
CA THR A 798 -8.41 -26.71 -9.15
C THR A 798 -8.27 -27.34 -7.76
N GLY A 799 -8.75 -28.57 -7.58
CA GLY A 799 -8.70 -29.27 -6.30
C GLY A 799 -9.65 -28.72 -5.23
N GLY A 800 -10.63 -27.90 -5.61
CA GLY A 800 -11.57 -27.22 -4.73
C GLY A 800 -11.21 -25.76 -4.43
N LEU A 801 -10.19 -25.18 -5.08
CA LEU A 801 -9.81 -23.78 -4.86
C LEU A 801 -10.89 -22.82 -5.38
N LEU A 802 -11.41 -23.05 -6.59
CA LEU A 802 -12.52 -22.27 -7.14
C LEU A 802 -13.75 -22.40 -6.24
N VAL A 803 -14.11 -23.61 -5.81
CA VAL A 803 -15.22 -23.85 -4.88
C VAL A 803 -15.02 -23.08 -3.56
N ALA A 804 -13.81 -23.13 -2.98
CA ALA A 804 -13.49 -22.36 -1.78
C ALA A 804 -13.67 -20.85 -1.99
N SER A 805 -13.19 -20.33 -3.12
CA SER A 805 -13.32 -18.91 -3.46
C SER A 805 -14.78 -18.47 -3.61
N LEU A 806 -15.64 -19.31 -4.19
CA LEU A 806 -17.06 -19.01 -4.34
C LEU A 806 -17.78 -19.12 -2.98
N ALA A 807 -17.48 -20.15 -2.21
CA ALA A 807 -18.04 -20.36 -0.88
C ALA A 807 -17.66 -19.23 0.10
N GLU A 808 -16.44 -18.70 0.00
CA GLU A 808 -15.98 -17.57 0.82
C GLU A 808 -16.79 -16.31 0.50
N ARG A 809 -17.03 -16.05 -0.80
CA ARG A 809 -17.86 -14.92 -1.27
C ARG A 809 -19.32 -15.04 -0.88
N MET A 810 -19.84 -16.25 -0.85
CA MET A 810 -21.20 -16.57 -0.40
C MET A 810 -21.33 -16.60 1.13
N ASP A 811 -20.23 -16.44 1.88
CA ASP A 811 -20.15 -16.55 3.34
C ASP A 811 -20.62 -17.89 3.91
N ILE A 812 -20.32 -18.97 3.17
CA ILE A 812 -20.61 -20.37 3.53
C ILE A 812 -19.34 -21.23 3.64
N LEU A 813 -18.15 -20.63 3.57
CA LEU A 813 -16.88 -21.35 3.73
C LEU A 813 -16.52 -21.59 5.19
N PHE A 814 -16.89 -20.70 6.11
CA PHE A 814 -16.49 -20.79 7.51
C PHE A 814 -17.70 -21.03 8.43
N PRO A 815 -17.58 -21.87 9.47
CA PRO A 815 -18.61 -22.00 10.50
C PRO A 815 -18.82 -20.66 11.22
N LYS A 816 -20.07 -20.23 11.38
CA LYS A 816 -20.41 -19.04 12.19
C LYS A 816 -20.45 -19.42 13.69
N PRO A 817 -19.96 -18.58 14.61
CA PRO A 817 -20.11 -18.83 16.03
C PRO A 817 -21.59 -18.86 16.40
N GLU A 818 -22.03 -19.91 17.11
CA GLU A 818 -23.39 -19.94 17.64
C GLU A 818 -23.56 -18.79 18.65
N PRO A 819 -24.60 -17.94 18.53
CA PRO A 819 -24.90 -16.99 19.58
C PRO A 819 -25.16 -17.77 20.88
N GLU A 820 -24.58 -17.31 22.00
CA GLU A 820 -24.87 -17.86 23.32
C GLU A 820 -26.39 -17.92 23.50
N THR A 821 -26.93 -19.13 23.53
CA THR A 821 -28.37 -19.35 23.66
C THR A 821 -28.78 -18.95 25.07
N THR A 822 -29.39 -17.76 25.19
CA THR A 822 -30.33 -17.50 26.27
C THR A 822 -31.41 -18.58 26.22
N ASN A 823 -31.64 -19.25 27.34
CA ASN A 823 -32.68 -20.26 27.54
C ASN A 823 -34.09 -19.67 27.32
N ASP A 824 -34.48 -19.41 26.08
CA ASP A 824 -35.86 -19.17 25.72
C ASP A 824 -36.34 -20.30 24.80
N THR A 825 -37.00 -21.25 25.44
CA THR A 825 -37.92 -22.19 24.80
C THR A 825 -39.07 -21.41 24.14
N THR A 826 -38.94 -21.11 22.86
CA THR A 826 -40.06 -20.85 21.97
C THR A 826 -39.88 -21.68 20.69
N VAL A 827 -40.51 -22.85 20.71
CA VAL A 827 -40.72 -23.66 19.50
C VAL A 827 -41.82 -22.95 18.67
N PRO A 828 -41.65 -22.75 17.35
CA PRO A 828 -42.74 -22.23 16.52
C PRO A 828 -43.83 -23.30 16.38
N GLU A 829 -45.03 -22.96 16.83
CA GLU A 829 -46.23 -23.76 16.63
C GLU A 829 -46.52 -23.92 15.13
N THR A 830 -46.59 -25.17 14.66
CA THR A 830 -47.26 -25.49 13.40
C THR A 830 -48.62 -26.08 13.74
N THR A 831 -49.65 -25.38 13.31
CA THR A 831 -51.07 -25.70 13.34
C THR A 831 -51.37 -27.17 13.02
N THR A 832 -51.96 -27.89 13.97
CA THR A 832 -52.92 -28.97 13.68
C THR A 832 -54.02 -29.00 14.74
N THR A 833 -55.24 -29.10 14.21
CA THR A 833 -56.56 -29.09 14.84
C THR A 833 -56.83 -30.27 15.78
N THR A 834 -57.44 -29.94 16.93
CA THR A 834 -58.47 -30.69 17.71
C THR A 834 -58.50 -32.22 17.65
N ASP A 835 -58.32 -32.88 18.80
CA ASP A 835 -59.45 -33.48 19.55
C ASP A 835 -59.06 -33.89 20.99
N LYS A 836 -60.04 -33.78 21.90
CA LYS A 836 -59.98 -34.10 23.34
C LYS A 836 -60.19 -35.60 23.58
N MET A 837 -59.63 -36.15 24.68
CA MET A 837 -60.33 -36.94 25.70
C MET A 837 -59.42 -37.38 26.87
N ASP A 838 -59.80 -36.89 28.05
CA ASP A 838 -59.89 -37.47 29.41
C ASP A 838 -58.96 -38.55 30.01
N GLU A 839 -58.77 -38.33 31.33
CA GLU A 839 -58.73 -39.27 32.48
C GLU A 839 -57.41 -39.63 33.21
N ASP A 840 -57.35 -39.10 34.44
CA ASP A 840 -57.03 -39.71 35.75
C ASP A 840 -55.61 -40.09 36.24
N GLN A 841 -55.37 -39.60 37.48
CA GLN A 841 -54.30 -39.82 38.47
C GLN A 841 -54.41 -41.23 39.12
N PRO A 842 -53.40 -41.80 39.87
CA PRO A 842 -52.71 -41.12 40.98
C PRO A 842 -51.26 -41.53 41.34
N GLN A 843 -50.74 -40.78 42.33
CA GLN A 843 -49.44 -40.82 42.99
C GLN A 843 -49.03 -42.20 43.56
N ALA A 844 -47.73 -42.51 43.45
CA ALA A 844 -47.03 -43.40 44.38
C ALA A 844 -45.58 -42.92 44.61
N THR A 845 -45.24 -42.74 45.88
CA THR A 845 -43.91 -42.46 46.44
C THR A 845 -43.02 -43.70 46.42
N SER A 846 -41.77 -43.60 45.93
CA SER A 846 -40.65 -44.46 46.39
C SER A 846 -39.29 -43.84 46.06
N GLU A 847 -38.33 -44.14 46.94
CA GLU A 847 -37.03 -43.52 47.11
C GLU A 847 -35.97 -43.91 46.06
N ALA A 848 -35.07 -42.94 45.81
CA ALA A 848 -33.66 -43.06 45.48
C ALA A 848 -33.18 -44.26 44.62
N THR A 849 -33.04 -44.01 43.31
CA THR A 849 -31.90 -44.50 42.53
C THR A 849 -31.68 -43.55 41.35
N ASN A 850 -30.51 -42.91 41.27
CA ASN A 850 -30.18 -42.05 40.13
C ASN A 850 -30.25 -42.89 38.83
N PRO A 851 -31.15 -42.57 37.88
CA PRO A 851 -31.15 -43.24 36.60
C PRO A 851 -29.95 -42.72 35.77
N PRO A 852 -29.36 -43.55 34.88
CA PRO A 852 -28.36 -43.06 33.95
C PRO A 852 -29.02 -41.96 33.11
N GLU A 853 -28.33 -40.81 32.95
CA GLU A 853 -28.77 -39.72 32.09
C GLU A 853 -29.30 -40.28 30.76
N GLN A 854 -30.62 -40.29 30.62
CA GLN A 854 -31.25 -40.59 29.35
C GLN A 854 -30.97 -39.39 28.45
N LYS A 855 -29.89 -39.48 27.66
CA LYS A 855 -29.71 -38.63 26.47
C LYS A 855 -31.05 -38.60 25.75
N LYS A 856 -31.71 -37.45 25.71
CA LYS A 856 -32.91 -37.22 24.92
C LYS A 856 -32.63 -37.77 23.52
N LYS A 857 -33.26 -38.90 23.17
CA LYS A 857 -33.15 -39.46 21.82
C LYS A 857 -33.83 -38.47 20.90
N HIS A 858 -33.03 -37.66 20.20
CA HIS A 858 -33.54 -36.84 19.10
C HIS A 858 -34.37 -37.74 18.17
N PRO A 859 -35.55 -37.28 17.71
CA PRO A 859 -36.37 -38.05 16.78
C PRO A 859 -35.50 -38.45 15.57
N ARG A 860 -35.49 -39.74 15.23
CA ARG A 860 -34.73 -40.25 14.10
C ARG A 860 -35.28 -39.62 12.83
N ARG A 861 -34.52 -38.70 12.20
CA ARG A 861 -34.84 -38.15 10.88
C ARG A 861 -35.00 -39.30 9.87
N SER A 862 -35.98 -39.21 8.98
CA SER A 862 -36.18 -40.17 7.89
C SER A 862 -34.92 -40.32 7.04
N ASP A 863 -34.59 -41.54 6.61
CA ASP A 863 -33.46 -41.82 5.72
C ASP A 863 -33.56 -41.10 4.37
N PHE A 864 -34.75 -40.65 3.98
CA PHE A 864 -35.00 -39.91 2.74
C PHE A 864 -35.00 -38.40 2.94
N ASN A 865 -34.75 -37.90 4.16
CA ASN A 865 -34.57 -36.48 4.38
C ASN A 865 -33.17 -36.07 3.88
N VAL A 866 -33.14 -35.19 2.88
CA VAL A 866 -31.92 -34.71 2.24
C VAL A 866 -31.48 -33.42 2.93
N PRO A 867 -30.21 -33.29 3.36
CA PRO A 867 -29.78 -32.21 4.25
C PRO A 867 -29.48 -30.88 3.53
N TYR A 868 -29.88 -30.69 2.27
CA TYR A 868 -29.55 -29.47 1.55
C TYR A 868 -30.49 -28.31 1.91
N VAL A 869 -29.92 -27.12 2.07
CA VAL A 869 -30.69 -25.91 2.37
C VAL A 869 -31.25 -25.31 1.09
N ASN A 870 -32.40 -24.65 1.18
CA ASN A 870 -32.97 -23.88 0.08
C ASN A 870 -32.30 -22.50 -0.09
N LYS A 871 -31.04 -22.32 0.35
CA LYS A 871 -30.28 -21.05 0.27
C LYS A 871 -29.32 -21.07 -0.93
N ASN A 872 -28.29 -20.21 -0.92
CA ASN A 872 -27.21 -20.26 -1.91
C ASN A 872 -26.56 -21.65 -1.97
N THR A 873 -26.56 -22.27 -3.14
CA THR A 873 -25.97 -23.61 -3.33
C THR A 873 -24.96 -23.62 -4.46
N ILE A 874 -23.93 -24.46 -4.30
CA ILE A 874 -22.90 -24.72 -5.29
C ILE A 874 -23.09 -26.16 -5.76
N THR A 875 -23.31 -26.37 -7.06
CA THR A 875 -23.32 -27.70 -7.67
C THR A 875 -22.05 -27.88 -8.49
N VAL A 876 -21.17 -28.77 -8.04
CA VAL A 876 -19.87 -29.04 -8.68
C VAL A 876 -19.99 -30.26 -9.59
N ILE A 877 -19.70 -30.06 -10.88
CA ILE A 877 -19.57 -31.13 -11.85
C ILE A 877 -18.11 -31.60 -11.89
N HIS A 878 -17.89 -32.93 -11.86
CA HIS A 878 -16.56 -33.52 -11.92
C HIS A 878 -16.49 -34.74 -12.86
N GLY A 879 -15.30 -35.02 -13.42
CA GLY A 879 -15.08 -36.17 -14.30
C GLY A 879 -14.62 -37.46 -13.62
N GLN A 880 -14.36 -37.43 -12.33
CA GLN A 880 -13.83 -38.59 -11.58
C GLN A 880 -14.95 -39.33 -10.82
N THR A 881 -14.66 -40.51 -10.27
CA THR A 881 -15.62 -41.25 -9.42
C THR A 881 -16.03 -40.50 -8.14
N GLN A 882 -15.18 -39.58 -7.67
CA GLN A 882 -15.42 -38.67 -6.56
C GLN A 882 -14.87 -37.28 -6.92
N PRO A 883 -15.47 -36.18 -6.44
CA PRO A 883 -14.98 -34.84 -6.74
C PRO A 883 -13.61 -34.60 -6.09
N ASN A 884 -12.70 -33.93 -6.80
CA ASN A 884 -11.41 -33.53 -6.23
C ASN A 884 -11.56 -32.22 -5.46
N LEU A 885 -11.99 -32.30 -4.21
CA LEU A 885 -12.17 -31.16 -3.30
C LEU A 885 -11.15 -31.15 -2.16
N ALA A 886 -9.97 -31.72 -2.41
CA ALA A 886 -8.96 -31.97 -1.40
C ALA A 886 -8.44 -30.69 -0.70
N LEU A 887 -8.57 -29.51 -1.34
CA LEU A 887 -8.16 -28.24 -0.74
C LEU A 887 -9.15 -27.72 0.32
N LEU A 888 -10.42 -28.14 0.30
CA LEU A 888 -11.41 -27.68 1.29
C LEU A 888 -11.10 -28.16 2.72
N ARG A 889 -10.26 -29.21 2.87
CA ARG A 889 -9.76 -29.66 4.19
C ARG A 889 -8.98 -28.57 4.93
N TYR A 890 -8.37 -27.63 4.21
CA TYR A 890 -7.66 -26.49 4.79
C TYR A 890 -8.62 -25.52 5.49
N PHE A 891 -9.91 -25.60 5.18
CA PHE A 891 -10.99 -24.83 5.78
C PHE A 891 -11.87 -25.70 6.68
N ASN A 892 -11.33 -26.81 7.21
CA ASN A 892 -12.03 -27.75 8.11
C ASN A 892 -13.25 -28.46 7.49
N TYR A 893 -13.30 -28.59 6.16
CA TYR A 893 -14.32 -29.38 5.47
C TYR A 893 -13.76 -30.71 4.95
N ASP A 894 -14.36 -31.83 5.36
CA ASP A 894 -13.99 -33.17 4.88
C ASP A 894 -15.00 -33.68 3.84
N ALA A 895 -14.68 -33.50 2.56
CA ALA A 895 -15.50 -33.96 1.45
C ALA A 895 -15.69 -35.49 1.40
N ALA A 896 -14.84 -36.29 2.08
CA ALA A 896 -14.99 -37.75 2.12
C ALA A 896 -16.00 -38.21 3.19
N ASN A 897 -16.34 -37.35 4.15
CA ASN A 897 -17.25 -37.70 5.23
C ASN A 897 -18.72 -37.53 4.83
N ALA A 898 -19.30 -38.58 4.27
CA ALA A 898 -20.71 -38.57 3.87
C ALA A 898 -21.72 -38.47 5.04
N ASN A 899 -21.32 -38.49 6.31
CA ASN A 899 -22.20 -38.32 7.47
C ASN A 899 -21.49 -37.51 8.58
N PRO A 900 -21.36 -36.18 8.44
CA PRO A 900 -20.73 -35.33 9.44
C PRO A 900 -21.47 -35.39 10.79
N SER A 901 -20.72 -35.27 11.88
CA SER A 901 -21.28 -35.15 13.24
C SER A 901 -21.37 -33.66 13.61
N PRO A 902 -22.41 -33.22 14.33
CA PRO A 902 -22.52 -31.82 14.77
C PRO A 902 -21.29 -31.35 15.58
N PRO A 903 -20.86 -30.09 15.47
CA PRO A 903 -21.43 -29.02 14.63
C PRO A 903 -21.15 -29.24 13.13
N TYR A 904 -22.14 -28.94 12.27
CA TYR A 904 -22.01 -29.13 10.82
C TYR A 904 -21.19 -28.00 10.18
N HIS A 905 -20.42 -28.33 9.15
CA HIS A 905 -19.81 -27.33 8.29
C HIS A 905 -20.89 -26.78 7.34
N PRO A 906 -20.96 -25.46 7.04
CA PRO A 906 -22.02 -24.94 6.16
C PRO A 906 -22.04 -25.59 4.77
N LEU A 907 -20.87 -25.95 4.23
CA LEU A 907 -20.75 -26.70 2.97
C LEU A 907 -21.45 -28.07 2.98
N ASP A 908 -21.64 -28.71 4.15
CA ASP A 908 -22.37 -30.00 4.23
C ASP A 908 -23.82 -29.89 3.70
N THR A 909 -24.38 -28.68 3.72
CA THR A 909 -25.75 -28.39 3.29
C THR A 909 -25.85 -27.52 2.04
N ASN A 910 -24.75 -26.87 1.63
CA ASN A 910 -24.73 -25.90 0.53
C ASN A 910 -23.94 -26.38 -0.69
N LEU A 911 -23.12 -27.44 -0.56
CA LEU A 911 -22.31 -28.01 -1.64
C LEU A 911 -22.91 -29.34 -2.12
N MET A 912 -23.22 -29.42 -3.41
CA MET A 912 -23.67 -30.63 -4.08
C MET A 912 -22.63 -31.07 -5.11
N ASP A 913 -22.37 -32.37 -5.23
CA ASP A 913 -21.44 -32.96 -6.18
C ASP A 913 -22.15 -33.89 -7.18
N ILE A 914 -21.82 -33.76 -8.46
CA ILE A 914 -22.37 -34.59 -9.53
C ILE A 914 -21.29 -34.97 -10.54
N SER A 915 -21.26 -36.23 -10.96
CA SER A 915 -20.34 -36.67 -12.03
C SER A 915 -20.91 -36.36 -13.42
N TRP A 916 -20.04 -36.24 -14.43
CA TRP A 916 -20.49 -36.14 -15.84
C TRP A 916 -21.38 -37.33 -16.26
N LEU A 917 -21.10 -38.54 -15.77
CA LEU A 917 -21.93 -39.73 -16.00
C LEU A 917 -23.35 -39.51 -15.46
N GLN A 918 -23.47 -39.10 -14.20
CA GLN A 918 -24.76 -38.81 -13.56
C GLN A 918 -25.51 -37.66 -14.23
N LEU A 919 -24.79 -36.65 -14.73
CA LEU A 919 -25.42 -35.52 -15.41
C LEU A 919 -25.94 -35.93 -16.80
N LEU A 920 -25.15 -36.66 -17.59
CA LEU A 920 -25.46 -36.97 -18.99
C LEU A 920 -26.34 -38.22 -19.12
N ALA A 921 -25.96 -39.32 -18.45
CA ALA A 921 -26.59 -40.64 -18.53
C ALA A 921 -26.86 -41.24 -17.13
N PRO A 922 -27.77 -40.66 -16.33
CA PRO A 922 -28.04 -41.10 -14.96
C PRO A 922 -28.55 -42.54 -14.86
N GLU A 923 -29.21 -43.04 -15.90
CA GLU A 923 -29.73 -44.42 -15.95
C GLU A 923 -28.62 -45.49 -15.95
N GLU A 924 -27.40 -45.09 -16.37
CA GLU A 924 -26.20 -45.94 -16.36
C GLU A 924 -25.47 -45.90 -15.00
N ASP A 925 -25.84 -44.99 -14.08
CA ASP A 925 -25.30 -44.97 -12.71
C ASP A 925 -26.12 -45.87 -11.79
N ASP A 926 -25.53 -46.98 -11.37
CA ASP A 926 -26.10 -47.92 -10.40
C ASP A 926 -26.55 -47.23 -9.11
N ALA A 927 -25.86 -46.17 -8.68
CA ALA A 927 -26.17 -45.48 -7.42
C ALA A 927 -27.41 -44.58 -7.52
N TYR A 928 -27.81 -44.19 -8.74
CA TYR A 928 -29.04 -43.45 -9.04
C TYR A 928 -30.21 -44.40 -9.32
N ASN A 929 -30.01 -45.39 -10.20
CA ASN A 929 -31.08 -46.25 -10.71
C ASN A 929 -31.55 -47.31 -9.68
N ASN A 930 -30.63 -47.91 -8.92
CA ASN A 930 -30.96 -49.02 -8.02
C ASN A 930 -31.47 -48.56 -6.64
N LYS A 931 -32.80 -48.48 -6.46
CA LYS A 931 -33.43 -48.20 -5.15
C LYS A 931 -33.06 -49.30 -4.13
N PRO A 932 -32.52 -48.96 -2.95
CA PRO A 932 -32.23 -49.93 -1.89
C PRO A 932 -33.50 -50.67 -1.43
N ALA A 933 -33.39 -52.00 -1.25
CA ALA A 933 -34.51 -52.84 -0.82
C ALA A 933 -35.15 -52.37 0.50
N GLU A 934 -36.48 -52.42 0.59
CA GLU A 934 -37.22 -52.12 1.80
C GLU A 934 -37.19 -53.33 2.75
N ALA A 935 -36.87 -53.10 4.02
CA ALA A 935 -36.84 -54.12 5.06
C ALA A 935 -37.75 -53.67 6.20
N THR A 936 -38.43 -54.62 6.84
CA THR A 936 -39.38 -54.28 7.92
C THR A 936 -38.62 -53.85 9.18
N PRO A 937 -39.25 -53.05 10.07
CA PRO A 937 -38.63 -52.64 11.33
C PRO A 937 -38.15 -53.84 12.19
N GLU A 938 -38.89 -54.95 12.13
CA GLU A 938 -38.58 -56.21 12.80
C GLU A 938 -37.31 -56.86 12.24
N GLU A 939 -37.19 -56.95 10.91
CA GLU A 939 -35.99 -57.44 10.22
C GLU A 939 -34.75 -56.58 10.53
N ILE A 940 -34.89 -55.25 10.52
CA ILE A 940 -33.80 -54.31 10.81
C ILE A 940 -33.32 -54.42 12.25
N SER A 941 -34.23 -54.70 13.19
CA SER A 941 -33.90 -54.91 14.60
C SER A 941 -33.11 -56.19 14.85
N SER A 942 -33.36 -57.23 14.04
CA SER A 942 -32.67 -58.53 14.09
C SER A 942 -31.24 -58.51 13.54
N TRP A 943 -30.87 -57.47 12.78
CA TRP A 943 -29.57 -57.38 12.14
C TRP A 943 -28.46 -56.94 13.09
N LYS A 944 -27.24 -57.45 12.86
CA LYS A 944 -26.00 -56.95 13.48
C LYS A 944 -25.85 -55.44 13.25
N THR A 945 -25.31 -54.71 14.24
CA THR A 945 -25.14 -53.25 14.23
C THR A 945 -24.52 -52.71 12.94
N ASN A 946 -23.50 -53.39 12.40
CA ASN A 946 -22.85 -53.00 11.14
C ASN A 946 -23.78 -53.14 9.92
N ARG A 947 -24.59 -54.21 9.85
CA ARG A 947 -25.54 -54.44 8.76
C ARG A 947 -26.67 -53.39 8.80
N ARG A 948 -27.18 -53.10 10.00
CA ARG A 948 -28.16 -52.02 10.22
C ARG A 948 -27.61 -50.64 9.85
N GLY A 949 -26.37 -50.31 10.26
CA GLY A 949 -25.72 -49.06 9.87
C GLY A 949 -25.51 -48.94 8.37
N ASN A 950 -25.10 -50.03 7.69
CA ASN A 950 -24.95 -50.07 6.23
C ASN A 950 -26.27 -49.87 5.49
N TYR A 951 -27.36 -50.43 5.99
CA TYR A 951 -28.70 -50.27 5.42
C TYR A 951 -29.13 -48.79 5.35
N HIS A 952 -29.11 -48.09 6.49
CA HIS A 952 -29.48 -46.67 6.56
C HIS A 952 -28.50 -45.77 5.79
N ARG A 953 -27.21 -46.12 5.73
CA ARG A 953 -26.23 -45.40 4.90
C ARG A 953 -26.53 -45.52 3.41
N LYS A 954 -26.88 -46.72 2.91
CA LYS A 954 -27.25 -46.93 1.50
C LYS A 954 -28.50 -46.13 1.11
N ARG A 955 -29.53 -46.12 1.96
CA ARG A 955 -30.76 -45.33 1.73
C ARG A 955 -30.51 -43.82 1.68
N ARG A 956 -29.77 -43.28 2.65
CA ARG A 956 -29.39 -41.85 2.68
C ARG A 956 -28.50 -41.44 1.51
N ARG A 957 -27.61 -42.33 1.05
CA ARG A 957 -26.77 -42.08 -0.13
C ARG A 957 -27.62 -42.04 -1.40
N TRP A 958 -28.49 -43.03 -1.60
CA TRP A 958 -29.40 -43.07 -2.75
C TRP A 958 -30.33 -41.85 -2.81
N ALA A 959 -30.92 -41.47 -1.66
CA ALA A 959 -31.78 -40.28 -1.57
C ALA A 959 -31.05 -38.99 -1.95
N ARG A 960 -29.80 -38.81 -1.48
CA ARG A 960 -28.96 -37.66 -1.83
C ARG A 960 -28.60 -37.62 -3.31
N ILE A 961 -28.09 -38.73 -3.86
CA ILE A 961 -27.69 -38.81 -5.28
C ILE A 961 -28.88 -38.49 -6.17
N ARG A 962 -30.03 -39.11 -5.91
CA ARG A 962 -31.25 -38.86 -6.66
C ARG A 962 -31.67 -37.39 -6.60
N HIS A 963 -31.67 -36.79 -5.41
CA HIS A 963 -31.98 -35.37 -5.27
C HIS A 963 -31.00 -34.48 -6.05
N VAL A 964 -29.69 -34.71 -5.96
CA VAL A 964 -28.69 -33.92 -6.69
C VAL A 964 -28.88 -34.05 -8.20
N VAL A 965 -29.07 -35.27 -8.71
CA VAL A 965 -29.27 -35.52 -10.16
C VAL A 965 -30.56 -34.86 -10.66
N ASP A 966 -31.68 -35.11 -9.98
CA ASP A 966 -32.99 -34.60 -10.37
C ASP A 966 -33.01 -33.06 -10.36
N THR A 967 -32.48 -32.45 -9.31
CA THR A 967 -32.43 -30.98 -9.17
C THR A 967 -31.41 -30.31 -10.09
N THR A 968 -30.34 -31.00 -10.48
CA THR A 968 -29.36 -30.46 -11.44
C THR A 968 -29.93 -30.52 -12.86
N ARG A 969 -30.55 -31.63 -13.25
CA ARG A 969 -31.17 -31.79 -14.58
C ARG A 969 -32.42 -30.94 -14.76
N ALA A 970 -33.09 -30.55 -13.68
CA ALA A 970 -34.16 -29.54 -13.71
C ALA A 970 -33.66 -28.15 -14.14
N GLY A 971 -32.35 -27.88 -14.09
CA GLY A 971 -31.74 -26.63 -14.55
C GLY A 971 -32.07 -25.42 -13.68
N ASN A 972 -32.19 -24.25 -14.31
CA ASN A 972 -32.43 -22.95 -13.70
C ASN A 972 -31.29 -22.45 -12.78
N PHE A 973 -30.04 -22.65 -13.20
CA PHE A 973 -28.87 -22.13 -12.50
C PHE A 973 -28.64 -20.64 -12.79
N SER A 974 -28.31 -19.88 -11.74
CA SER A 974 -28.10 -18.44 -11.74
C SER A 974 -26.80 -18.02 -12.43
N GLY A 975 -25.78 -18.87 -12.45
CA GLY A 975 -24.49 -18.58 -13.09
C GLY A 975 -23.61 -19.82 -13.25
N LEU A 976 -22.62 -19.71 -14.14
CA LEU A 976 -21.63 -20.76 -14.42
C LEU A 976 -20.20 -20.25 -14.15
N ALA A 977 -19.47 -20.96 -13.29
CA ALA A 977 -18.05 -20.73 -13.06
C ALA A 977 -17.25 -21.97 -13.46
N VAL A 978 -16.26 -21.81 -14.34
CA VAL A 978 -15.45 -22.92 -14.84
C VAL A 978 -13.97 -22.63 -14.65
N ALA A 979 -13.26 -23.59 -14.10
CA ALA A 979 -11.80 -23.68 -14.13
C ALA A 979 -11.44 -25.15 -14.31
N SER A 980 -11.31 -25.56 -15.58
CA SER A 980 -11.11 -26.95 -15.95
C SER A 980 -10.06 -27.10 -17.05
N SER A 981 -9.40 -28.25 -17.05
CA SER A 981 -8.52 -28.70 -18.13
C SER A 981 -9.28 -29.36 -19.29
N MET A 982 -10.58 -29.61 -19.13
CA MET A 982 -11.43 -30.18 -20.18
C MET A 982 -11.69 -29.17 -21.31
N ASP A 983 -12.07 -29.69 -22.47
CA ASP A 983 -12.44 -28.86 -23.62
C ASP A 983 -13.63 -27.94 -23.26
N PRO A 984 -13.46 -26.61 -23.31
CA PRO A 984 -14.49 -25.68 -22.89
C PRO A 984 -15.72 -25.71 -23.81
N ILE A 985 -15.59 -26.14 -25.07
CA ILE A 985 -16.74 -26.30 -25.99
C ILE A 985 -17.67 -27.39 -25.48
N SER A 986 -17.11 -28.55 -25.12
CA SER A 986 -17.86 -29.69 -24.57
C SER A 986 -18.54 -29.37 -23.23
N ILE A 987 -17.85 -28.63 -22.35
CA ILE A 987 -18.41 -28.15 -21.08
C ILE A 987 -19.62 -27.26 -21.37
N VAL A 988 -19.42 -26.18 -22.15
CA VAL A 988 -20.45 -25.18 -22.45
C VAL A 988 -21.66 -25.83 -23.12
N ARG A 989 -21.45 -26.78 -24.04
CA ARG A 989 -22.54 -27.52 -24.70
C ARG A 989 -23.45 -28.23 -23.69
N SER A 990 -22.86 -28.81 -22.66
CA SER A 990 -23.59 -29.60 -21.65
C SER A 990 -24.18 -28.75 -20.52
N THR A 991 -23.55 -27.60 -20.18
CA THR A 991 -23.94 -26.77 -19.04
C THR A 991 -24.86 -25.61 -19.39
N VAL A 992 -24.72 -25.01 -20.58
CA VAL A 992 -25.54 -23.86 -21.03
C VAL A 992 -27.05 -24.16 -21.02
N PRO A 993 -27.52 -25.37 -21.39
CA PRO A 993 -28.96 -25.71 -21.29
C PRO A 993 -29.49 -25.77 -19.84
N LEU A 994 -28.62 -25.88 -18.85
CA LEU A 994 -29.00 -25.93 -17.43
C LEU A 994 -29.12 -24.51 -16.83
N LEU A 995 -28.59 -23.51 -17.50
CA LEU A 995 -28.57 -22.13 -17.03
C LEU A 995 -29.89 -21.42 -17.27
N ALA A 996 -30.29 -20.56 -16.33
CA ALA A 996 -31.40 -19.64 -16.51
C ALA A 996 -31.11 -18.65 -17.66
N GLY A 997 -32.17 -18.16 -18.31
CA GLY A 997 -32.03 -17.09 -19.30
C GLY A 997 -31.40 -15.84 -18.67
N GLY A 998 -30.36 -15.29 -19.28
CA GLY A 998 -29.61 -14.17 -18.71
C GLY A 998 -28.62 -14.54 -17.60
N ALA A 999 -28.39 -15.82 -17.32
CA ALA A 999 -27.34 -16.23 -16.40
C ALA A 999 -25.95 -15.90 -16.98
N PRO A 1000 -25.03 -15.30 -16.20
CA PRO A 1000 -23.69 -15.04 -16.64
C PRO A 1000 -22.79 -16.28 -16.54
N ILE A 1001 -21.77 -16.29 -17.39
CA ILE A 1001 -20.81 -17.38 -17.55
C ILE A 1001 -19.41 -16.81 -17.42
N ALA A 1002 -18.58 -17.43 -16.58
CA ALA A 1002 -17.18 -17.10 -16.40
C ALA A 1002 -16.31 -18.37 -16.53
N ILE A 1003 -15.42 -18.40 -17.52
CA ILE A 1003 -14.56 -19.55 -17.82
C ILE A 1003 -13.11 -19.12 -17.76
N TYR A 1004 -12.38 -19.64 -16.77
CA TYR A 1004 -10.96 -19.46 -16.61
C TYR A 1004 -10.17 -20.56 -17.34
N SER A 1005 -9.09 -20.15 -18.00
CA SER A 1005 -8.08 -21.05 -18.55
C SER A 1005 -6.68 -20.44 -18.37
N PRO A 1006 -5.66 -21.25 -18.06
CA PRO A 1006 -4.27 -20.77 -18.08
C PRO A 1006 -3.81 -20.40 -19.50
N THR A 1007 -4.41 -21.01 -20.53
CA THR A 1007 -4.08 -20.80 -21.95
C THR A 1007 -5.18 -20.03 -22.67
N ILE A 1008 -4.80 -19.14 -23.60
CA ILE A 1008 -5.76 -18.31 -24.34
C ILE A 1008 -6.41 -19.09 -25.50
N GLU A 1009 -5.70 -20.08 -26.03
CA GLU A 1009 -6.03 -20.82 -27.24
C GLU A 1009 -7.39 -21.51 -27.11
N SER A 1010 -7.62 -22.21 -25.99
CA SER A 1010 -8.89 -22.89 -25.69
C SER A 1010 -10.07 -21.91 -25.61
N LEU A 1011 -9.87 -20.73 -25.02
CA LEU A 1011 -10.90 -19.70 -24.92
C LEU A 1011 -11.16 -19.01 -26.25
N THR A 1012 -10.14 -18.80 -27.09
CA THR A 1012 -10.33 -18.23 -28.43
C THR A 1012 -11.11 -19.15 -29.35
N GLN A 1013 -10.89 -20.47 -29.28
CA GLN A 1013 -11.67 -21.46 -30.02
C GLN A 1013 -13.15 -21.43 -29.59
N LEU A 1014 -13.41 -21.39 -28.28
CA LEU A 1014 -14.78 -21.24 -27.77
C LEU A 1014 -15.40 -19.90 -28.20
N ALA A 1015 -14.66 -18.79 -28.13
CA ALA A 1015 -15.16 -17.48 -28.52
C ALA A 1015 -15.51 -17.40 -30.01
N ASP A 1016 -14.73 -18.06 -30.88
CA ASP A 1016 -15.01 -18.14 -32.31
C ASP A 1016 -16.35 -18.84 -32.59
N CYS A 1017 -16.73 -19.85 -31.81
CA CYS A 1017 -18.04 -20.50 -31.91
C CYS A 1017 -19.21 -19.51 -31.82
N PHE A 1018 -19.03 -18.38 -31.11
CA PHE A 1018 -20.04 -17.35 -30.92
C PHE A 1018 -19.70 -16.03 -31.64
N SER A 1019 -18.83 -16.07 -32.65
CA SER A 1019 -18.44 -14.89 -33.41
C SER A 1019 -19.60 -14.34 -34.24
N VAL A 1020 -19.52 -13.05 -34.60
CA VAL A 1020 -20.50 -12.42 -35.50
C VAL A 1020 -20.58 -13.15 -36.84
N SER A 1021 -19.42 -13.60 -37.37
CA SER A 1021 -19.33 -14.34 -38.62
C SER A 1021 -20.05 -15.69 -38.55
N ARG A 1022 -19.83 -16.48 -37.48
CA ARG A 1022 -20.54 -17.76 -37.31
C ARG A 1022 -22.04 -17.58 -37.09
N ARG A 1023 -22.46 -16.55 -36.34
CA ARG A 1023 -23.90 -16.22 -36.22
C ARG A 1023 -24.52 -15.83 -37.56
N ALA A 1024 -23.81 -15.07 -38.40
CA ALA A 1024 -24.29 -14.71 -39.73
C ALA A 1024 -24.40 -15.95 -40.63
N ALA A 1025 -23.39 -16.82 -40.63
CA ALA A 1025 -23.38 -18.07 -41.38
C ALA A 1025 -24.52 -19.02 -40.95
N TRP A 1026 -24.76 -19.14 -39.64
CA TRP A 1026 -25.88 -19.91 -39.08
C TRP A 1026 -27.24 -19.45 -39.59
N VAL A 1027 -27.43 -18.13 -39.74
CA VAL A 1027 -28.68 -17.54 -40.26
C VAL A 1027 -28.79 -17.67 -41.77
N SER A 1028 -27.69 -17.52 -42.52
CA SER A 1028 -27.70 -17.58 -43.98
C SER A 1028 -27.70 -19.00 -44.53
N THR A 1029 -27.06 -19.93 -43.82
CA THR A 1029 -26.79 -21.30 -44.25
C THR A 1029 -26.86 -22.23 -43.03
N PRO A 1030 -28.06 -22.45 -42.47
CA PRO A 1030 -28.24 -23.34 -41.33
C PRO A 1030 -27.88 -24.79 -41.68
N PRO A 1031 -27.33 -25.57 -40.73
CA PRO A 1031 -27.12 -27.00 -40.94
C PRO A 1031 -28.42 -27.73 -41.31
N PRO A 1032 -28.40 -28.72 -42.22
CA PRO A 1032 -29.61 -29.46 -42.59
C PRO A 1032 -30.20 -30.25 -41.40
N GLU A 1033 -29.36 -30.64 -40.44
CA GLU A 1033 -29.75 -31.39 -39.24
C GLU A 1033 -30.55 -30.58 -38.21
N ILE A 1034 -30.64 -29.26 -38.36
CA ILE A 1034 -31.43 -28.40 -37.46
C ILE A 1034 -32.82 -28.10 -38.02
N GLU A 1035 -33.11 -28.54 -39.24
CA GLU A 1035 -34.41 -28.37 -39.88
C GLU A 1035 -35.47 -29.21 -39.14
N ASN A 1036 -36.54 -28.55 -38.67
CA ASN A 1036 -37.64 -29.12 -37.87
C ASN A 1036 -37.34 -29.47 -36.39
N LYS A 1037 -36.22 -29.02 -35.82
CA LYS A 1037 -35.98 -29.15 -34.38
C LYS A 1037 -36.70 -28.05 -33.59
N THR A 1038 -37.28 -28.41 -32.46
CA THR A 1038 -37.82 -27.48 -31.45
C THR A 1038 -36.70 -26.66 -30.80
N LEU A 1039 -37.04 -25.54 -30.15
CA LEU A 1039 -36.05 -24.73 -29.42
C LEU A 1039 -35.29 -25.56 -28.37
N GLU A 1040 -35.99 -26.41 -27.61
CA GLU A 1040 -35.36 -27.28 -26.61
C GLU A 1040 -34.39 -28.30 -27.24
N GLU A 1041 -34.72 -28.85 -28.40
CA GLU A 1041 -33.84 -29.74 -29.17
C GLU A 1041 -32.63 -29.00 -29.77
N LEU A 1042 -32.80 -27.72 -30.12
CA LEU A 1042 -31.71 -26.86 -30.62
C LEU A 1042 -30.76 -26.41 -29.50
N GLU A 1043 -31.24 -26.30 -28.27
CA GLU A 1043 -30.40 -26.00 -27.09
C GLU A 1043 -29.51 -27.18 -26.72
N ARG A 1044 -30.00 -28.42 -26.92
CA ARG A 1044 -29.27 -29.66 -26.61
C ARG A 1044 -28.61 -30.30 -27.83
N TRP A 1045 -28.52 -29.58 -28.94
CA TRP A 1045 -27.95 -30.10 -30.18
C TRP A 1045 -26.45 -30.40 -30.07
N GLU A 1046 -26.03 -31.55 -30.59
CA GLU A 1046 -24.66 -32.05 -30.46
C GLU A 1046 -23.62 -31.28 -31.30
N GLY A 1047 -24.05 -30.48 -32.27
CA GLY A 1047 -23.17 -29.70 -33.14
C GLY A 1047 -22.69 -30.46 -34.37
N THR A 1048 -22.08 -29.74 -35.31
CA THR A 1048 -21.35 -30.26 -36.48
C THR A 1048 -19.90 -29.76 -36.45
N GLU A 1049 -19.05 -30.24 -37.37
CA GLU A 1049 -17.68 -29.73 -37.52
C GLU A 1049 -17.65 -28.20 -37.78
N GLU A 1050 -18.59 -27.71 -38.59
CA GLU A 1050 -18.73 -26.28 -38.88
C GLU A 1050 -19.39 -25.48 -37.74
N PHE A 1051 -20.30 -26.09 -36.99
CA PHE A 1051 -20.96 -25.46 -35.83
C PHE A 1051 -20.92 -26.38 -34.61
N PRO A 1052 -19.80 -26.39 -33.86
CA PRO A 1052 -19.65 -27.27 -32.69
C PRO A 1052 -20.64 -26.98 -31.55
N ILE A 1053 -21.26 -25.80 -31.56
CA ILE A 1053 -22.32 -25.42 -30.63
C ILE A 1053 -23.21 -24.39 -31.32
N ASN A 1054 -24.48 -24.33 -30.92
CA ASN A 1054 -25.41 -23.35 -31.45
C ASN A 1054 -24.92 -21.91 -31.10
N PRO A 1055 -24.55 -21.09 -32.10
CA PRO A 1055 -23.90 -19.79 -31.89
C PRO A 1055 -24.86 -18.72 -31.34
N THR A 1056 -26.16 -19.03 -31.23
CA THR A 1056 -27.19 -18.11 -30.71
C THR A 1056 -27.37 -18.21 -29.20
N LEU A 1057 -26.77 -19.21 -28.55
CA LEU A 1057 -27.00 -19.49 -27.13
C LEU A 1057 -26.30 -18.50 -26.18
N LEU A 1058 -25.24 -17.82 -26.64
CA LEU A 1058 -24.46 -16.86 -25.84
C LEU A 1058 -24.35 -15.48 -26.51
N LEU A 1059 -24.37 -14.43 -25.67
CA LEU A 1059 -24.15 -13.04 -26.07
C LEU A 1059 -22.99 -12.41 -25.30
N GLY A 1060 -22.37 -11.40 -25.92
CA GLY A 1060 -21.33 -10.60 -25.28
C GLY A 1060 -20.06 -11.39 -24.92
N VAL A 1061 -19.72 -12.43 -25.70
CA VAL A 1061 -18.53 -13.26 -25.46
C VAL A 1061 -17.27 -12.40 -25.56
N THR A 1062 -16.54 -12.27 -24.45
CA THR A 1062 -15.31 -11.48 -24.35
C THR A 1062 -14.23 -12.24 -23.60
N ILE A 1063 -12.99 -12.14 -24.06
CA ILE A 1063 -11.81 -12.68 -23.37
C ILE A 1063 -11.01 -11.52 -22.77
N GLN A 1064 -10.65 -11.65 -21.50
CA GLN A 1064 -9.87 -10.64 -20.77
C GLN A 1064 -8.78 -11.29 -19.92
N SER A 1065 -7.76 -10.49 -19.57
CA SER A 1065 -6.72 -10.86 -18.61
C SER A 1065 -6.37 -9.64 -17.75
N SER A 1066 -5.80 -9.86 -16.56
CA SER A 1066 -5.47 -8.80 -15.61
C SER A 1066 -4.13 -8.12 -15.94
N ARG A 1067 -4.07 -6.79 -15.73
CA ARG A 1067 -2.82 -5.99 -15.81
C ARG A 1067 -2.10 -5.86 -14.46
N ALA A 1068 -2.69 -6.33 -13.36
CA ALA A 1068 -2.06 -6.29 -12.04
C ALA A 1068 -0.96 -7.36 -11.95
N ARG A 1069 0.23 -7.03 -12.50
CA ARG A 1069 1.39 -7.92 -12.53
C ARG A 1069 2.38 -7.50 -11.46
N ARG A 1070 2.80 -8.45 -10.62
CA ARG A 1070 3.86 -8.24 -9.62
C ARG A 1070 5.19 -7.77 -10.23
N TRP A 1071 5.39 -7.96 -11.54
CA TRP A 1071 6.65 -7.75 -12.26
C TRP A 1071 6.68 -6.62 -13.30
N GLN A 1072 5.67 -5.74 -13.37
CA GLN A 1072 5.68 -4.69 -14.40
C GLN A 1072 6.06 -3.31 -13.85
N VAL A 1073 7.15 -2.78 -14.42
CA VAL A 1073 7.86 -1.54 -14.07
C VAL A 1073 7.36 -0.37 -14.95
N LEU A 1074 7.20 0.82 -14.36
CA LEU A 1074 7.18 2.10 -15.09
C LEU A 1074 8.60 2.42 -15.61
N PRO A 1075 8.78 2.93 -16.84
CA PRO A 1075 10.11 3.22 -17.39
C PRO A 1075 10.96 4.09 -16.44
N GLY A 1076 12.10 3.55 -15.96
CA GLY A 1076 13.10 4.27 -15.17
C GLY A 1076 13.41 3.76 -13.75
N ARG A 1077 12.76 2.69 -13.25
CA ARG A 1077 13.10 2.09 -11.94
C ARG A 1077 12.97 0.57 -11.93
N THR A 1078 14.08 -0.16 -11.90
CA THR A 1078 14.08 -1.61 -11.65
C THR A 1078 13.89 -1.91 -10.17
N HIS A 1079 12.90 -2.75 -9.83
CA HIS A 1079 12.77 -3.34 -8.49
C HIS A 1079 13.51 -4.70 -8.45
N PRO A 1080 14.22 -5.05 -7.36
CA PRO A 1080 15.08 -6.25 -7.27
C PRO A 1080 14.41 -7.63 -7.32
N PHE A 1081 13.12 -7.73 -7.64
CA PHE A 1081 12.41 -9.02 -7.59
C PHE A 1081 12.11 -9.64 -8.97
N MET A 1082 12.67 -9.15 -10.08
CA MET A 1082 12.44 -9.66 -11.45
C MET A 1082 12.94 -11.10 -11.77
N THR A 1083 12.93 -12.04 -10.82
CA THR A 1083 13.33 -13.44 -11.03
C THR A 1083 12.26 -14.46 -10.62
N GLY A 1084 10.97 -14.09 -10.62
CA GLY A 1084 9.89 -15.06 -10.54
C GLY A 1084 9.77 -15.88 -11.83
N ARG A 1085 9.64 -17.22 -11.73
CA ARG A 1085 9.43 -18.11 -12.90
C ARG A 1085 8.19 -17.63 -13.68
N GLY A 1086 8.33 -17.42 -14.99
CA GLY A 1086 7.24 -17.00 -15.87
C GLY A 1086 6.17 -18.08 -16.04
N GLY A 1087 5.25 -18.18 -15.08
CA GLY A 1087 4.01 -18.97 -15.19
C GLY A 1087 2.96 -18.30 -16.08
N ALA A 1088 1.91 -19.04 -16.43
CA ALA A 1088 0.85 -18.57 -17.32
C ALA A 1088 0.11 -17.36 -16.73
N ASP A 1089 -0.24 -16.41 -17.61
CA ASP A 1089 -0.87 -15.16 -17.21
C ASP A 1089 -2.36 -15.30 -16.83
N GLY A 1090 -2.99 -16.42 -17.18
CA GLY A 1090 -4.40 -16.67 -16.97
C GLY A 1090 -5.32 -15.79 -17.82
N PHE A 1091 -6.35 -16.40 -18.38
CA PHE A 1091 -7.35 -15.75 -19.23
C PHE A 1091 -8.75 -16.09 -18.73
N LEU A 1092 -9.66 -15.12 -18.86
CA LEU A 1092 -11.04 -15.25 -18.47
C LEU A 1092 -11.94 -14.94 -19.65
N LEU A 1093 -12.79 -15.89 -20.04
CA LEU A 1093 -13.89 -15.67 -20.97
C LEU A 1093 -15.17 -15.40 -20.18
N THR A 1094 -15.89 -14.36 -20.57
CA THR A 1094 -17.18 -13.98 -19.97
C THR A 1094 -18.26 -13.88 -21.03
N ALA A 1095 -19.48 -14.31 -20.71
CA ALA A 1095 -20.63 -14.29 -21.61
C ALA A 1095 -21.95 -14.30 -20.83
N TRP A 1096 -23.05 -14.06 -21.53
CA TRP A 1096 -24.42 -14.15 -20.99
C TRP A 1096 -25.24 -15.19 -21.74
N ARG A 1097 -25.97 -16.05 -21.02
CA ARG A 1097 -26.93 -17.00 -21.60
C ARG A 1097 -28.06 -16.24 -22.29
N ALA A 1098 -28.25 -16.49 -23.58
CA ALA A 1098 -29.33 -15.93 -24.38
C ALA A 1098 -30.37 -16.99 -24.68
N VAL A 1099 -31.66 -16.65 -24.53
CA VAL A 1099 -32.77 -17.50 -24.95
C VAL A 1099 -33.17 -17.08 -26.36
N PRO A 1100 -33.02 -17.94 -27.39
CA PRO A 1100 -33.44 -17.60 -28.74
C PRO A 1100 -34.95 -17.37 -28.79
N VAL A 1101 -35.40 -16.25 -29.37
CA VAL A 1101 -36.83 -15.93 -29.51
C VAL A 1101 -37.43 -16.74 -30.66
N GLU A 1102 -38.64 -17.27 -30.46
CA GLU A 1102 -39.43 -17.90 -31.51
C GLU A 1102 -39.83 -16.87 -32.60
N GLY A 1103 -39.31 -17.04 -33.83
CA GLY A 1103 -39.68 -16.24 -35.00
C GLY A 1103 -38.55 -15.36 -35.58
N LYS A 1104 -38.70 -14.99 -36.86
CA LYS A 1104 -37.75 -14.11 -37.57
C LYS A 1104 -37.64 -12.77 -36.85
N ILE A 1105 -36.42 -12.42 -36.41
CA ILE A 1105 -36.09 -11.11 -35.86
C ILE A 1105 -36.23 -10.06 -36.98
N GLU A 1106 -37.34 -9.33 -37.03
CA GLU A 1106 -37.47 -8.12 -37.85
C GLU A 1106 -36.97 -6.91 -37.06
N ALA A 1107 -35.97 -6.20 -37.61
CA ALA A 1107 -35.46 -4.97 -37.04
C ALA A 1107 -36.55 -3.87 -37.03
N ARG A 1108 -37.21 -3.64 -35.88
CA ARG A 1108 -38.11 -2.49 -35.68
C ARG A 1108 -37.30 -1.22 -35.43
N GLY A 1109 -36.83 -0.59 -36.51
CA GLY A 1109 -36.25 0.75 -36.49
C GLY A 1109 -36.79 1.61 -37.62
N LYS A 1110 -37.91 2.31 -37.41
CA LYS A 1110 -38.39 3.35 -38.35
C LYS A 1110 -37.47 4.58 -38.28
N PHE A 1111 -36.45 4.64 -39.12
CA PHE A 1111 -35.75 5.90 -39.41
C PHE A 1111 -36.34 6.55 -40.66
N LYS A 1112 -37.19 7.57 -40.47
CA LYS A 1112 -37.56 8.50 -41.55
C LYS A 1112 -36.35 9.37 -41.87
N ARG A 1113 -35.69 9.09 -42.99
CA ARG A 1113 -34.61 9.90 -43.55
C ARG A 1113 -35.21 11.17 -44.16
N ARG A 1114 -35.00 12.33 -43.53
CA ARG A 1114 -35.36 13.63 -44.13
C ARG A 1114 -34.22 14.02 -45.07
N LYS A 1115 -34.47 13.95 -46.39
CA LYS A 1115 -33.62 14.56 -47.42
C LYS A 1115 -33.62 16.07 -47.19
N THR A 1116 -32.46 16.70 -47.28
CA THR A 1116 -32.38 18.12 -47.63
C THR A 1116 -31.35 18.23 -48.73
N GLU A 1117 -31.84 18.66 -49.89
CA GLU A 1117 -31.14 18.82 -51.14
C GLU A 1117 -30.27 20.08 -51.11
N ALA A 1118 -29.28 20.08 -52.00
CA ALA A 1118 -28.39 21.20 -52.26
C ALA A 1118 -29.17 22.42 -52.80
N SER A 1119 -29.03 23.55 -52.11
CA SER A 1119 -28.86 24.91 -52.64
C SER A 1119 -28.53 25.85 -51.50
#